data_AF-A0AAU9IKZ2-F1
#
_entry.id   AF-A0AAU9IKZ2-F1
#
_cell.length_a   1.000
_cell.length_b   1.000
_cell.length_c   1.000
_cell.angle_alpha   90.00
_cell.angle_beta   90.00
_cell.angle_gamma   90.00
#
_symmetry.space_group_name_H-M   'P 1'
#
loop_
_entity.id
_entity.type
_entity.pdbx_description
1 polymer ?
#
loop_
_entity_poly.entity_id
_entity_poly.type
_entity_poly.pdbx_seq_one_letter_code
_entity_poly.pdbx_strand_id
1 'polypeptide(L)'
;MWRALLLLSIGAFAVCPKYQCHTGGIDVGPTCAYPTATNDIMMQLCDASNLNPVCQVTPQITHNFTCQPFDNSRPMELNYPGEFCHSNNQCLSGSCMNNLCQGQPLGGMCVSHADCNVGLFCNQAGHCIKQLGISQSCNSDWDCQNNLACNRTLYNPGLCVPYYSVPNGDAIGMCVTELSEGVSNLCQSGSCTQQKPNTNGEGFCQPSIKTVGKFPSKCVGDTDCIGSNSPKSSFTGTCACGMNPTGESYCNSWSGDEPNQIVQDIWIQHVNSVGIANCHTMRRFSQSCLYHTMTPPQLANFTQNELKSADIARYQNNDVCTQVIFNRDYYRVTPQSFMCKAYGCDTKNPWATETCVTYQEGSNKFAIKECANKLYCNTQETFGHEWMNSTCGPAPTPAPLYPGQICKVNTDCLSGKCVGGKCRGAVQTEPCNDDYDCNTGLYCYSVNFVFQCVPQIPVGQQGCATDYDCVTNAGCNATKEYPIGECVAYFSVPLGTEVPCPVSGNNYLCNSGTCYNNGKDDRGVCVPPPKSASFGAPCATSNDCMGSNANGQSFVGQCQCGYNPYGNKYCSAFAGDPPGVQFVNKVSPLYKLSAITMCHTSLRFNTNCLDMVASMTGANANIYYSALLNFTNFPAYMENDECVRTVINQAFWSRLPPGPSPPPPPGPDNDDHSSAAILTMVMSLLAFFF
;
A
#
# COMPACT_ATOMS: atom_id res chain seq x y z
N MET A 1 -5.31 -2.13 19.70
CA MET A 1 -5.02 -0.71 20.05
C MET A 1 -5.10 0.19 18.81
N TRP A 2 -6.23 0.18 18.10
CA TRP A 2 -6.48 1.08 16.97
C TRP A 2 -7.96 1.47 17.00
N ARG A 3 -8.31 2.42 17.85
CA ARG A 3 -9.59 3.14 17.83
C ARG A 3 -9.32 4.57 18.26
N ALA A 4 -9.27 5.49 17.30
CA ALA A 4 -9.25 6.93 17.55
C ALA A 4 -10.69 7.46 17.47
N LEU A 5 -11.03 8.30 18.46
CA LEU A 5 -12.33 8.91 18.75
C LEU A 5 -13.44 7.96 19.23
N LEU A 6 -13.31 7.54 20.49
CA LEU A 6 -14.45 7.28 21.36
C LEU A 6 -15.12 8.62 21.72
N LEU A 7 -16.37 8.83 21.28
CA LEU A 7 -17.26 9.80 21.89
C LEU A 7 -17.71 9.22 23.24
N LEU A 8 -16.96 9.50 24.30
CA LEU A 8 -17.39 9.25 25.67
C LEU A 8 -18.44 10.31 26.04
N SER A 9 -19.72 10.03 25.79
CA SER A 9 -20.79 10.70 26.52
C SER A 9 -20.85 10.11 27.93
N ILE A 10 -20.26 10.82 28.90
CA ILE A 10 -20.22 10.41 30.30
C ILE A 10 -21.66 10.44 30.85
N GLY A 11 -22.09 9.32 31.42
CA GLY A 11 -23.41 9.15 32.00
C GLY A 11 -23.64 10.03 33.24
N ALA A 12 -24.72 10.81 33.17
CA ALA A 12 -25.59 11.15 34.31
C ALA A 12 -26.93 11.67 33.74
N PHE A 13 -27.96 10.81 33.67
CA PHE A 13 -29.36 11.17 33.38
C PHE A 13 -29.62 12.11 32.17
N ALA A 14 -28.77 12.08 31.14
CA ALA A 14 -28.91 12.97 29.99
C ALA A 14 -29.89 12.36 28.98
N VAL A 15 -31.01 13.05 28.72
CA VAL A 15 -31.87 12.80 27.57
C VAL A 15 -30.99 12.89 26.32
N CYS A 16 -30.95 11.83 25.51
CA CYS A 16 -30.14 11.84 24.29
C CYS A 16 -30.68 12.89 23.30
N PRO A 17 -29.79 13.65 22.63
CA PRO A 17 -30.21 14.61 21.63
C PRO A 17 -30.86 13.88 20.45
N LYS A 18 -31.94 14.46 19.92
CA LYS A 18 -32.58 13.97 18.69
C LYS A 18 -31.86 14.51 17.47
N TYR A 19 -31.68 13.67 16.47
CA TYR A 19 -31.09 14.05 15.18
C TYR A 19 -32.17 13.94 14.11
N GLN A 20 -32.63 15.08 13.61
CA GLN A 20 -33.78 15.14 12.71
C GLN A 20 -33.48 15.95 11.44
N CYS A 21 -33.83 15.37 10.30
CA CYS A 21 -34.03 16.09 9.05
C CYS A 21 -35.14 17.12 9.24
N HIS A 22 -34.84 18.36 8.89
CA HIS A 22 -35.85 19.38 8.82
C HIS A 22 -36.79 19.12 7.63
N THR A 23 -38.07 18.92 7.91
CA THR A 23 -39.14 18.87 6.89
C THR A 23 -39.75 20.25 6.75
N GLY A 24 -39.46 20.95 5.65
CA GLY A 24 -40.03 22.27 5.37
C GLY A 24 -39.10 23.27 4.68
N GLY A 25 -37.77 23.06 4.75
CA GLY A 25 -36.77 24.02 4.29
C GLY A 25 -36.74 25.24 5.22
N ILE A 26 -35.62 25.46 5.91
CA ILE A 26 -35.50 26.64 6.78
C ILE A 26 -35.10 27.86 5.95
N ASP A 27 -35.79 28.97 6.19
CA ASP A 27 -35.55 30.33 5.66
C ASP A 27 -34.21 30.98 6.11
N VAL A 28 -33.20 30.20 6.49
CA VAL A 28 -31.95 30.66 7.14
C VAL A 28 -30.72 30.24 6.31
N GLY A 29 -30.69 30.64 5.04
CA GLY A 29 -29.49 30.62 4.20
C GLY A 29 -28.83 29.23 4.03
N PRO A 30 -27.49 29.15 3.88
CA PRO A 30 -26.78 27.90 3.56
C PRO A 30 -26.55 26.98 4.78
N THR A 31 -27.38 27.05 5.82
CA THR A 31 -27.19 26.29 7.06
C THR A 31 -27.56 24.81 6.87
N CYS A 32 -26.70 23.89 7.29
CA CYS A 32 -26.88 22.45 7.10
C CYS A 32 -27.01 21.64 8.40
N ALA A 33 -26.51 22.15 9.53
CA ALA A 33 -26.76 21.57 10.85
C ALA A 33 -26.75 22.68 11.92
N TYR A 34 -27.66 22.63 12.88
CA TYR A 34 -27.67 23.56 14.01
C TYR A 34 -28.29 22.95 15.28
N PRO A 35 -27.83 23.36 16.47
CA PRO A 35 -28.43 22.95 17.72
C PRO A 35 -29.67 23.79 18.04
N THR A 36 -30.73 23.14 18.52
CA THR A 36 -31.97 23.80 18.97
C THR A 36 -31.89 24.21 20.44
N ALA A 37 -32.87 24.98 20.91
CA ALA A 37 -32.97 25.36 22.33
C ALA A 37 -33.12 24.17 23.30
N THR A 38 -33.54 23.00 22.81
CA THR A 38 -33.64 21.75 23.59
C THR A 38 -32.41 20.86 23.45
N ASN A 39 -31.32 21.35 22.83
CA ASN A 39 -30.11 20.60 22.51
C ASN A 39 -30.30 19.47 21.47
N ASP A 40 -31.47 19.41 20.81
CA ASP A 40 -31.68 18.56 19.63
C ASP A 40 -30.98 19.15 18.41
N ILE A 41 -30.59 18.29 17.46
CA ILE A 41 -29.87 18.66 16.24
C ILE A 41 -30.81 18.58 15.05
N MET A 42 -31.02 19.72 14.40
CA MET A 42 -31.78 19.84 13.15
C MET A 42 -30.81 19.94 11.98
N MET A 43 -31.12 19.22 10.90
CA MET A 43 -30.24 19.09 9.74
C MET A 43 -30.96 19.27 8.41
N GLN A 44 -30.21 19.66 7.40
CA GLN A 44 -30.67 19.74 6.01
C GLN A 44 -29.52 19.36 5.07
N LEU A 45 -29.86 18.65 3.98
CA LEU A 45 -28.90 18.31 2.94
C LEU A 45 -28.48 19.55 2.15
N CYS A 46 -27.19 19.65 1.83
CA CYS A 46 -26.67 20.70 0.96
C CYS A 46 -27.15 20.49 -0.47
N ASP A 47 -27.58 21.57 -1.13
CA ASP A 47 -28.07 21.53 -2.51
C ASP A 47 -26.91 21.31 -3.50
N ALA A 48 -27.08 20.40 -4.45
CA ALA A 48 -26.00 19.88 -5.30
C ALA A 48 -25.64 20.79 -6.48
N SER A 49 -26.13 22.03 -6.49
CA SER A 49 -26.35 22.77 -7.73
C SER A 49 -25.12 23.35 -8.42
N ASN A 50 -23.89 23.32 -7.85
CA ASN A 50 -22.67 23.64 -8.64
C ASN A 50 -21.28 23.20 -8.11
N LEU A 51 -21.12 22.65 -6.90
CA LEU A 51 -19.78 22.28 -6.37
C LEU A 51 -19.76 21.07 -5.43
N ASN A 52 -20.81 20.23 -5.44
CA ASN A 52 -21.02 19.17 -4.44
C ASN A 52 -20.73 19.63 -3.00
N PRO A 53 -21.36 20.73 -2.53
CA PRO A 53 -21.10 21.24 -1.19
C PRO A 53 -21.45 20.19 -0.14
N VAL A 54 -20.64 20.11 0.91
CA VAL A 54 -20.83 19.19 2.03
C VAL A 54 -21.06 19.98 3.33
N CYS A 55 -21.72 19.32 4.28
CA CYS A 55 -21.83 19.83 5.64
C CYS A 55 -20.66 19.26 6.46
N GLN A 56 -19.58 20.02 6.60
CA GLN A 56 -18.45 19.60 7.44
C GLN A 56 -18.72 19.95 8.90
N VAL A 57 -19.18 18.96 9.65
CA VAL A 57 -19.54 19.08 11.06
C VAL A 57 -18.41 18.57 11.94
N THR A 58 -18.22 19.21 13.09
CA THR A 58 -17.37 18.65 14.16
C THR A 58 -18.20 17.70 15.04
N PRO A 59 -17.55 16.84 15.85
CA PRO A 59 -18.27 15.92 16.74
C PRO A 59 -19.13 16.59 17.82
N GLN A 60 -18.97 17.90 18.04
CA GLN A 60 -19.73 18.68 19.02
C GLN A 60 -20.36 19.89 18.33
N ILE A 61 -21.68 19.88 18.19
CA ILE A 61 -22.42 20.97 17.55
C ILE A 61 -22.78 22.01 18.59
N THR A 62 -21.89 22.98 18.77
CA THR A 62 -22.11 24.13 19.66
C THR A 62 -22.59 25.39 18.93
N HIS A 63 -22.63 25.33 17.59
CA HIS A 63 -22.95 26.44 16.71
C HIS A 63 -23.51 25.92 15.37
N ASN A 64 -23.98 26.83 14.52
CA ASN A 64 -24.52 26.50 13.20
C ASN A 64 -23.40 26.16 12.22
N PHE A 65 -23.58 25.09 11.45
CA PHE A 65 -22.74 24.69 10.33
C PHE A 65 -23.41 25.07 9.01
N THR A 66 -22.59 25.51 8.05
CA THR A 66 -23.06 25.88 6.72
C THR A 66 -22.44 24.97 5.67
N CYS A 67 -23.14 24.83 4.54
CA CYS A 67 -22.64 24.11 3.38
C CYS A 67 -21.38 24.79 2.83
N GLN A 68 -20.29 24.05 2.77
CA GLN A 68 -19.02 24.51 2.22
C GLN A 68 -18.63 23.65 1.02
N PRO A 69 -17.88 24.19 0.04
CA PRO A 69 -17.19 23.36 -0.95
C PRO A 69 -16.35 22.30 -0.23
N PHE A 70 -16.29 21.10 -0.78
CA PHE A 70 -15.51 20.01 -0.18
C PHE A 70 -14.03 20.37 -0.20
N ASP A 71 -13.45 20.64 0.98
CA ASP A 71 -12.00 20.87 1.14
C ASP A 71 -11.27 19.53 1.19
N ASN A 72 -10.39 19.32 0.21
CA ASN A 72 -9.59 18.12 -0.01
C ASN A 72 -8.18 18.19 0.60
N SER A 73 -7.86 19.23 1.37
CA SER A 73 -6.52 19.46 1.95
C SER A 73 -6.13 18.49 3.08
N ARG A 74 -6.67 17.26 3.11
CA ARG A 74 -6.18 16.24 4.03
C ARG A 74 -4.68 16.04 3.80
N PRO A 75 -3.84 16.14 4.86
CA PRO A 75 -2.43 15.80 4.75
C PRO A 75 -2.31 14.40 4.18
N MET A 76 -1.54 14.24 3.11
CA MET A 76 -1.27 12.93 2.54
C MET A 76 -0.51 12.11 3.59
N GLU A 77 -1.10 11.02 4.07
CA GLU A 77 -0.34 10.05 4.86
C GLU A 77 0.77 9.50 3.97
N LEU A 78 2.01 9.50 4.49
CA LEU A 78 3.13 8.94 3.77
C LEU A 78 3.05 7.40 3.76
N ASN A 79 3.41 6.84 2.61
CA ASN A 79 3.47 5.42 2.34
C ASN A 79 4.70 4.80 3.02
N TYR A 80 4.50 3.64 3.64
CA TYR A 80 5.54 2.92 4.37
C TYR A 80 6.34 2.03 3.42
N PRO A 81 7.55 1.58 3.82
CA PRO A 81 8.33 0.64 3.03
C PRO A 81 7.52 -0.59 2.58
N GLY A 82 7.56 -0.92 1.29
CA GLY A 82 6.77 -1.98 0.66
C GLY A 82 5.40 -1.55 0.14
N GLU A 83 4.93 -0.35 0.47
CA GLU A 83 3.71 0.22 -0.11
C GLU A 83 3.99 0.89 -1.45
N PHE A 84 2.97 0.95 -2.31
CA PHE A 84 3.11 1.50 -3.65
C PHE A 84 3.44 2.99 -3.63
N CYS A 85 4.29 3.45 -4.55
CA CYS A 85 4.60 4.85 -4.76
C CYS A 85 4.85 5.15 -6.24
N HIS A 86 4.59 6.39 -6.64
CA HIS A 86 4.97 6.98 -7.92
C HIS A 86 6.23 7.82 -7.82
N SER A 87 6.48 8.41 -6.65
CA SER A 87 7.66 9.24 -6.43
C SER A 87 8.09 9.26 -4.96
N ASN A 88 9.31 9.75 -4.74
CA ASN A 88 9.96 9.80 -3.44
C ASN A 88 9.15 10.55 -2.37
N ASN A 89 8.42 11.59 -2.73
CA ASN A 89 7.67 12.42 -1.77
C ASN A 89 6.45 11.73 -1.15
N GLN A 90 6.03 10.59 -1.72
CA GLN A 90 4.95 9.77 -1.17
C GLN A 90 5.45 8.81 -0.11
N CYS A 91 6.76 8.54 -0.05
CA CYS A 91 7.34 7.57 0.86
C CYS A 91 7.79 8.23 2.16
N LEU A 92 7.52 7.58 3.30
CA LEU A 92 8.00 8.02 4.61
C LEU A 92 9.53 8.12 4.63
N SER A 93 10.21 7.22 3.93
CA SER A 93 11.67 7.21 3.77
C SER A 93 12.20 8.24 2.78
N GLY A 94 11.33 8.92 2.03
CA GLY A 94 11.74 9.74 0.90
C GLY A 94 12.31 8.95 -0.28
N SER A 95 12.16 7.62 -0.31
CA SER A 95 12.72 6.76 -1.36
C SER A 95 11.66 5.85 -1.97
N CYS A 96 11.35 6.11 -3.24
CA CYS A 96 10.50 5.30 -4.09
C CYS A 96 11.37 4.62 -5.14
N MET A 97 11.53 3.30 -5.05
CA MET A 97 12.21 2.53 -6.08
C MET A 97 11.28 1.44 -6.58
N ASN A 98 11.22 1.25 -7.90
CA ASN A 98 10.42 0.18 -8.50
C ASN A 98 8.93 0.26 -8.10
N ASN A 99 8.42 1.49 -8.02
CA ASN A 99 7.09 1.84 -7.54
C ASN A 99 6.73 1.32 -6.13
N LEU A 100 7.73 1.02 -5.32
CA LEU A 100 7.57 0.63 -3.91
C LEU A 100 8.44 1.51 -3.02
N CYS A 101 7.88 1.98 -1.92
CA CYS A 101 8.66 2.70 -0.93
C CYS A 101 9.73 1.78 -0.36
N GLN A 102 10.96 2.29 -0.23
CA GLN A 102 12.10 1.54 0.27
C GLN A 102 12.47 2.04 1.65
N GLY A 103 12.57 1.15 2.62
CA GLY A 103 13.13 1.39 3.93
C GLY A 103 14.58 0.96 4.00
N GLN A 104 15.10 0.98 5.22
CA GLN A 104 16.42 0.50 5.59
C GLN A 104 16.48 -1.03 5.45
N PRO A 105 17.52 -1.57 4.79
CA PRO A 105 17.71 -3.00 4.63
C PRO A 105 18.12 -3.67 5.95
N LEU A 106 18.28 -5.00 5.91
CA LEU A 106 18.82 -5.76 7.04
C LEU A 106 20.17 -5.15 7.48
N GLY A 107 20.28 -4.82 8.76
CA GLY A 107 21.44 -4.20 9.38
C GLY A 107 21.52 -2.68 9.25
N GLY A 108 20.63 -2.04 8.50
CA GLY A 108 20.56 -0.57 8.41
C GLY A 108 20.20 0.07 9.75
N MET A 109 20.71 1.29 9.99
CA MET A 109 20.35 2.11 11.16
C MET A 109 18.87 2.48 11.13
N CYS A 110 18.21 2.47 12.28
CA CYS A 110 16.82 2.89 12.42
C CYS A 110 16.55 3.48 13.80
N VAL A 111 15.51 4.30 13.88
CA VAL A 111 14.95 4.83 15.13
C VAL A 111 13.54 4.32 15.37
N SER A 112 12.86 3.89 14.31
CA SER A 112 11.49 3.38 14.32
C SER A 112 11.40 2.12 13.48
N HIS A 113 10.48 1.22 13.83
CA HIS A 113 10.17 0.08 12.96
C HIS A 113 9.65 0.54 11.58
N ALA A 114 9.14 1.77 11.47
CA ALA A 114 8.71 2.41 10.22
C ALA A 114 9.85 2.64 9.22
N ASP A 115 11.09 2.68 9.70
CA ASP A 115 12.25 2.95 8.87
C ASP A 115 12.67 1.70 8.09
N CYS A 116 12.28 0.50 8.55
CA CYS A 116 12.80 -0.77 8.03
C CYS A 116 12.00 -1.31 6.84
N ASN A 117 12.65 -2.09 5.98
CA ASN A 117 11.96 -2.80 4.90
C ASN A 117 10.96 -3.86 5.42
N VAL A 118 10.04 -4.29 4.54
CA VAL A 118 9.10 -5.39 4.80
C VAL A 118 9.83 -6.63 5.32
N GLY A 119 9.28 -7.26 6.36
CA GLY A 119 9.87 -8.43 7.03
C GLY A 119 10.95 -8.09 8.07
N LEU A 120 11.23 -6.80 8.30
CA LEU A 120 12.18 -6.32 9.28
C LEU A 120 11.51 -5.44 10.35
N PHE A 121 12.17 -5.29 11.50
CA PHE A 121 11.82 -4.34 12.54
C PHE A 121 13.07 -3.71 13.15
N CYS A 122 12.92 -2.52 13.71
CA CYS A 122 14.01 -1.85 14.42
C CYS A 122 14.23 -2.46 15.81
N ASN A 123 15.40 -3.03 16.07
CA ASN A 123 15.74 -3.61 17.38
C ASN A 123 16.19 -2.54 18.39
N GLN A 124 16.41 -2.97 19.64
CA GLN A 124 16.86 -2.09 20.72
C GLN A 124 18.26 -1.48 20.49
N ALA A 125 19.07 -2.07 19.61
CA ALA A 125 20.36 -1.54 19.23
C ALA A 125 20.26 -0.45 18.14
N GLY A 126 19.05 -0.16 17.63
CA GLY A 126 18.84 0.85 16.59
C GLY A 126 19.12 0.35 15.19
N HIS A 127 18.89 -0.94 14.94
CA HIS A 127 19.16 -1.57 13.64
C HIS A 127 18.00 -2.44 13.15
N CYS A 128 17.77 -2.41 11.84
CA CYS A 128 16.75 -3.22 11.19
C CYS A 128 17.17 -4.69 11.18
N ILE A 129 16.44 -5.53 11.91
CA ILE A 129 16.65 -6.99 11.94
C ILE A 129 15.39 -7.71 11.50
N LYS A 130 15.50 -9.00 11.16
CA LYS A 130 14.34 -9.80 10.74
C LYS A 130 13.33 -9.97 11.88
N GLN A 131 12.05 -9.96 11.53
CA GLN A 131 10.98 -10.33 12.44
C GLN A 131 11.10 -11.77 12.98
N LEU A 132 10.81 -11.90 14.26
CA LEU A 132 10.92 -13.09 15.06
C LEU A 132 9.81 -14.11 14.74
N GLY A 133 10.21 -15.35 14.56
CA GLY A 133 9.32 -16.49 14.34
C GLY A 133 8.69 -17.01 15.64
N ILE A 134 7.85 -18.03 15.50
CA ILE A 134 7.13 -18.65 16.62
C ILE A 134 8.07 -19.10 17.75
N SER A 135 7.63 -18.90 18.99
CA SER A 135 8.36 -19.26 20.22
C SER A 135 9.69 -18.51 20.45
N GLN A 136 10.02 -17.50 19.64
CA GLN A 136 11.15 -16.61 19.92
C GLN A 136 10.75 -15.52 20.91
N SER A 137 11.70 -15.05 21.71
CA SER A 137 11.45 -14.04 22.75
C SER A 137 11.27 -12.65 22.17
N CYS A 138 10.21 -11.96 22.56
CA CYS A 138 9.80 -10.67 21.99
C CYS A 138 9.43 -9.66 23.09
N ASN A 139 9.52 -8.37 22.75
CA ASN A 139 9.12 -7.25 23.60
C ASN A 139 7.94 -6.46 23.02
N SER A 140 7.60 -6.68 21.75
CA SER A 140 6.45 -6.07 21.09
C SER A 140 5.91 -6.96 19.98
N ASP A 141 4.66 -6.73 19.56
CA ASP A 141 4.06 -7.41 18.40
C ASP A 141 4.85 -7.14 17.11
N TRP A 142 5.53 -5.99 17.03
CA TRP A 142 6.33 -5.60 15.87
C TRP A 142 7.59 -6.45 15.73
N ASP A 143 8.12 -6.96 16.85
CA ASP A 143 9.25 -7.87 16.85
C ASP A 143 8.87 -9.15 16.11
N CYS A 144 7.62 -9.62 16.24
CA CYS A 144 7.16 -10.87 15.66
C CYS A 144 6.74 -10.73 14.19
N GLN A 145 6.85 -11.83 13.43
CA GLN A 145 6.35 -11.94 12.06
C GLN A 145 4.90 -11.48 11.95
N ASN A 146 4.48 -10.99 10.77
CA ASN A 146 3.18 -10.32 10.62
C ASN A 146 1.96 -11.16 11.00
N ASN A 147 2.05 -12.49 10.96
CA ASN A 147 1.00 -13.42 11.37
C ASN A 147 1.07 -13.82 12.86
N LEU A 148 1.99 -13.25 13.63
CA LEU A 148 2.24 -13.56 15.04
C LEU A 148 2.13 -12.30 15.91
N ALA A 149 1.66 -12.47 17.15
CA ALA A 149 1.69 -11.46 18.21
C ALA A 149 2.70 -11.84 19.29
N CYS A 150 3.08 -10.86 20.11
CA CYS A 150 3.96 -11.10 21.24
C CYS A 150 3.12 -11.35 22.51
N ASN A 151 3.13 -12.59 23.02
CA ASN A 151 2.50 -12.92 24.31
C ASN A 151 3.38 -12.47 25.49
N ARG A 152 3.61 -11.16 25.57
CA ARG A 152 4.37 -10.46 26.62
C ARG A 152 3.45 -9.91 27.68
N THR A 153 4.01 -9.49 28.80
CA THR A 153 3.29 -8.63 29.75
C THR A 153 3.72 -7.18 29.57
N LEU A 154 3.16 -6.27 30.38
CA LEU A 154 3.61 -4.86 30.40
C LEU A 154 5.09 -4.72 30.80
N TYR A 155 5.62 -5.65 31.60
CA TYR A 155 6.94 -5.53 32.23
C TYR A 155 7.94 -6.59 31.79
N ASN A 156 7.46 -7.73 31.29
CA ASN A 156 8.30 -8.87 30.95
C ASN A 156 8.20 -9.21 29.46
N PRO A 157 9.31 -9.61 28.82
CA PRO A 157 9.28 -10.13 27.47
C PRO A 157 8.38 -11.37 27.39
N GLY A 158 7.82 -11.58 26.21
CA GLY A 158 6.97 -12.70 25.88
C GLY A 158 7.59 -13.64 24.87
N LEU A 159 6.74 -14.48 24.29
CA LEU A 159 7.06 -15.31 23.13
C LEU A 159 6.15 -14.94 21.97
N CYS A 160 6.68 -14.99 20.75
CA CYS A 160 5.87 -14.85 19.54
C CYS A 160 4.95 -16.06 19.39
N VAL A 161 3.66 -15.81 19.30
CA VAL A 161 2.62 -16.85 19.11
C VAL A 161 1.66 -16.39 18.01
N PRO A 162 0.97 -17.31 17.30
CA PRO A 162 0.03 -16.90 16.28
C PRO A 162 -1.11 -16.04 16.84
N TYR A 163 -1.59 -15.09 16.04
CA TYR A 163 -2.81 -14.36 16.40
C TYR A 163 -4.00 -15.32 16.52
N TYR A 164 -4.90 -15.03 17.46
CA TYR A 164 -6.13 -15.77 17.72
C TYR A 164 -5.93 -17.28 17.93
N SER A 165 -4.80 -17.71 18.51
CA SER A 165 -4.51 -19.14 18.70
C SER A 165 -4.66 -19.66 20.11
N VAL A 166 -4.67 -18.80 21.13
CA VAL A 166 -4.66 -19.20 22.54
C VAL A 166 -6.08 -19.67 22.97
N PRO A 167 -6.24 -20.93 23.43
CA PRO A 167 -7.53 -21.47 23.86
C PRO A 167 -8.12 -20.77 25.09
N ASN A 168 -9.43 -20.88 25.27
CA ASN A 168 -10.11 -20.43 26.48
C ASN A 168 -9.56 -21.15 27.73
N GLY A 169 -9.29 -20.39 28.79
CA GLY A 169 -8.70 -20.86 30.04
C GLY A 169 -7.18 -20.64 30.14
N ASP A 170 -6.50 -20.46 29.00
CA ASP A 170 -5.05 -20.29 28.98
C ASP A 170 -4.62 -18.85 29.26
N ALA A 171 -3.44 -18.70 29.85
CA ALA A 171 -2.89 -17.41 30.26
C ALA A 171 -2.34 -16.61 29.07
N ILE A 172 -2.57 -15.31 29.10
CA ILE A 172 -2.04 -14.31 28.17
C ILE A 172 -1.48 -13.13 28.95
N GLY A 173 -0.44 -12.51 28.40
CA GLY A 173 0.22 -11.39 29.07
C GLY A 173 -0.41 -10.03 28.82
N MET A 174 -1.25 -9.90 27.78
CA MET A 174 -1.97 -8.65 27.44
C MET A 174 -3.46 -8.89 27.18
N CYS A 175 -4.27 -8.59 28.19
CA CYS A 175 -5.72 -8.47 28.19
C CYS A 175 -6.09 -7.01 28.45
N VAL A 176 -6.68 -6.34 27.46
CA VAL A 176 -6.99 -4.90 27.50
C VAL A 176 -8.48 -4.71 27.76
N THR A 177 -8.86 -3.79 28.65
CA THR A 177 -10.27 -3.44 28.81
C THR A 177 -10.72 -2.55 27.65
N GLU A 178 -11.68 -3.01 26.86
CA GLU A 178 -12.42 -2.20 25.90
C GLU A 178 -13.88 -2.11 26.34
N LEU A 179 -14.35 -0.88 26.57
CA LEU A 179 -15.64 -0.60 27.22
C LEU A 179 -15.76 -1.30 28.59
N SER A 180 -16.42 -2.45 28.62
CA SER A 180 -16.73 -3.25 29.81
C SER A 180 -16.22 -4.70 29.71
N GLU A 181 -15.49 -5.04 28.66
CA GLU A 181 -14.97 -6.38 28.39
C GLU A 181 -13.45 -6.38 28.28
N GLY A 182 -12.81 -7.46 28.74
CA GLY A 182 -11.41 -7.71 28.41
C GLY A 182 -11.29 -8.33 27.02
N VAL A 183 -10.47 -7.74 26.16
CA VAL A 183 -10.21 -8.22 24.80
C VAL A 183 -8.73 -8.50 24.59
N SER A 184 -8.45 -9.50 23.77
CA SER A 184 -7.10 -9.83 23.34
C SER A 184 -7.14 -10.55 21.99
N ASN A 185 -6.31 -10.07 21.05
CA ASN A 185 -6.08 -10.70 19.76
C ASN A 185 -5.22 -11.98 19.85
N LEU A 186 -4.79 -12.39 21.05
CA LEU A 186 -4.17 -13.69 21.30
C LEU A 186 -5.21 -14.79 21.49
N CYS A 187 -6.36 -14.47 22.08
CA CYS A 187 -7.41 -15.45 22.39
C CYS A 187 -8.19 -15.86 21.14
N GLN A 188 -8.48 -17.16 21.00
CA GLN A 188 -9.31 -17.67 19.91
C GLN A 188 -10.69 -16.99 19.83
N SER A 189 -11.24 -16.62 20.97
CA SER A 189 -12.52 -15.91 21.11
C SER A 189 -12.42 -14.39 20.94
N GLY A 190 -11.21 -13.83 20.89
CA GLY A 190 -10.98 -12.39 21.00
C GLY A 190 -11.22 -11.81 22.41
N SER A 191 -11.69 -12.62 23.37
CA SER A 191 -12.12 -12.19 24.70
C SER A 191 -11.24 -12.79 25.81
N CYS A 192 -11.02 -12.01 26.86
CA CYS A 192 -10.22 -12.39 28.01
C CYS A 192 -10.75 -11.81 29.33
N THR A 193 -10.42 -12.47 30.42
CA THR A 193 -10.64 -12.00 31.79
C THR A 193 -9.32 -11.52 32.35
N GLN A 194 -9.28 -10.26 32.83
CA GLN A 194 -8.10 -9.74 33.50
C GLN A 194 -7.88 -10.43 34.85
N GLN A 195 -6.62 -10.70 35.18
CA GLN A 195 -6.28 -11.26 36.49
C GLN A 195 -6.54 -10.26 37.63
N LYS A 196 -6.38 -8.96 37.34
CA LYS A 196 -6.74 -7.85 38.22
C LYS A 196 -7.76 -6.95 37.48
N PRO A 197 -8.95 -6.72 38.06
CA PRO A 197 -9.97 -5.91 37.40
C PRO A 197 -9.47 -4.50 37.05
N ASN A 198 -9.80 -4.03 35.86
CA ASN A 198 -9.50 -2.69 35.34
C ASN A 198 -7.99 -2.37 35.22
N THR A 199 -7.14 -3.39 35.13
CA THR A 199 -5.72 -3.20 34.83
C THR A 199 -5.37 -3.96 33.56
N ASN A 200 -5.01 -3.22 32.51
CA ASN A 200 -4.42 -3.80 31.30
C ASN A 200 -3.19 -4.62 31.69
N GLY A 201 -3.05 -5.83 31.14
CA GLY A 201 -1.94 -6.71 31.46
C GLY A 201 -2.37 -8.17 31.50
N GLU A 202 -1.86 -8.92 32.47
CA GLU A 202 -2.06 -10.37 32.53
C GLU A 202 -3.54 -10.76 32.66
N GLY A 203 -3.94 -11.82 31.96
CA GLY A 203 -5.29 -12.35 31.97
C GLY A 203 -5.37 -13.77 31.44
N PHE A 204 -6.60 -14.26 31.32
CA PHE A 204 -6.90 -15.59 30.79
C PHE A 204 -7.90 -15.47 29.66
N CYS A 205 -7.73 -16.23 28.59
CA CYS A 205 -8.72 -16.27 27.53
C CYS A 205 -10.05 -16.82 28.04
N GLN A 206 -11.16 -16.30 27.53
CA GLN A 206 -12.51 -16.75 27.91
C GLN A 206 -13.43 -16.80 26.69
N PRO A 207 -14.55 -17.54 26.73
CA PRO A 207 -15.54 -17.46 25.66
C PRO A 207 -16.05 -16.02 25.50
N SER A 208 -16.31 -15.62 24.26
CA SER A 208 -16.79 -14.27 23.94
C SER A 208 -18.11 -13.96 24.65
N ILE A 209 -18.24 -12.73 25.13
CA ILE A 209 -19.46 -12.24 25.78
C ILE A 209 -20.44 -11.84 24.68
N LYS A 210 -21.73 -12.18 24.82
CA LYS A 210 -22.78 -11.76 23.90
C LYS A 210 -23.95 -11.13 24.63
N THR A 211 -24.69 -10.28 23.95
CA THR A 211 -25.91 -9.66 24.47
C THR A 211 -26.92 -10.74 24.88
N VAL A 212 -27.49 -10.63 26.07
CA VAL A 212 -28.61 -11.46 26.51
C VAL A 212 -29.91 -10.91 25.91
N GLY A 213 -30.54 -11.69 25.02
CA GLY A 213 -31.79 -11.31 24.37
C GLY A 213 -31.58 -10.83 22.94
N LYS A 214 -32.32 -9.78 22.54
CA LYS A 214 -32.30 -9.26 21.16
C LYS A 214 -31.20 -8.23 20.98
N PHE A 215 -30.25 -8.49 20.08
CA PHE A 215 -29.26 -7.51 19.65
C PHE A 215 -29.72 -6.77 18.36
N PRO A 216 -29.51 -5.45 18.23
CA PRO A 216 -29.10 -4.51 19.27
C PRO A 216 -30.24 -4.24 20.28
N SER A 217 -29.88 -4.09 21.55
CA SER A 217 -30.82 -3.81 22.66
C SER A 217 -30.97 -2.30 22.88
N LYS A 218 -32.20 -1.81 23.05
CA LYS A 218 -32.45 -0.47 23.59
C LYS A 218 -32.12 -0.44 25.08
N CYS A 219 -31.70 0.70 25.58
CA CYS A 219 -31.38 0.89 27.00
C CYS A 219 -31.78 2.29 27.48
N VAL A 220 -32.05 2.43 28.76
CA VAL A 220 -32.16 3.70 29.49
C VAL A 220 -30.88 3.99 30.26
N GLY A 221 -30.17 2.93 30.68
CA GLY A 221 -28.84 3.03 31.27
C GLY A 221 -28.05 1.74 31.17
N ASP A 222 -26.81 1.75 31.66
CA ASP A 222 -25.86 0.64 31.56
C ASP A 222 -26.39 -0.68 32.13
N THR A 223 -27.25 -0.62 33.16
CA THR A 223 -27.86 -1.79 33.80
C THR A 223 -28.79 -2.59 32.88
N ASP A 224 -29.26 -1.99 31.78
CA ASP A 224 -30.08 -2.68 30.78
C ASP A 224 -29.21 -3.48 29.79
N CYS A 225 -27.91 -3.20 29.76
CA CYS A 225 -26.97 -3.79 28.82
C CYS A 225 -26.31 -5.02 29.42
N ILE A 226 -27.01 -6.15 29.38
CA ILE A 226 -26.52 -7.39 29.99
C ILE A 226 -25.85 -8.29 28.95
N GLY A 227 -24.58 -8.62 29.20
CA GLY A 227 -23.80 -9.60 28.45
C GLY A 227 -23.61 -10.90 29.22
N SER A 228 -23.42 -12.01 28.49
CA SER A 228 -23.13 -13.30 29.09
C SER A 228 -22.27 -14.18 28.17
N ASN A 229 -21.34 -14.93 28.75
CA ASN A 229 -20.59 -15.98 28.05
C ASN A 229 -20.86 -17.40 28.60
N SER A 230 -21.71 -17.51 29.62
CA SER A 230 -22.17 -18.78 30.20
C SER A 230 -23.48 -18.59 30.98
N PRO A 231 -24.29 -19.64 31.21
CA PRO A 231 -25.56 -19.52 31.94
C PRO A 231 -25.45 -18.97 33.37
N LYS A 232 -24.25 -18.91 33.96
CA LYS A 232 -24.00 -18.47 35.34
C LYS A 232 -23.26 -17.12 35.43
N SER A 233 -22.88 -16.54 34.30
CA SER A 233 -22.14 -15.28 34.23
C SER A 233 -23.03 -14.16 33.69
N SER A 234 -22.94 -12.99 34.29
CA SER A 234 -23.62 -11.77 33.83
C SER A 234 -22.64 -10.60 33.92
N PHE A 235 -22.56 -9.82 32.86
CA PHE A 235 -21.71 -8.65 32.74
C PHE A 235 -22.57 -7.43 32.41
N THR A 236 -22.26 -6.30 33.02
CA THR A 236 -22.92 -5.02 32.74
C THR A 236 -22.12 -4.28 31.68
N GLY A 237 -22.80 -3.90 30.60
CA GLY A 237 -22.27 -3.21 29.44
C GLY A 237 -22.42 -1.71 29.55
N THR A 238 -22.28 -1.03 28.41
CA THR A 238 -22.49 0.41 28.30
C THR A 238 -23.67 0.72 27.40
N CYS A 239 -24.49 1.68 27.84
CA CYS A 239 -25.57 2.28 27.10
C CYS A 239 -25.07 3.58 26.44
N ALA A 240 -25.26 3.71 25.12
CA ALA A 240 -24.82 4.88 24.36
C ALA A 240 -25.98 5.53 23.60
N CYS A 241 -25.94 6.86 23.47
CA CYS A 241 -26.93 7.60 22.70
C CYS A 241 -26.79 7.32 21.20
N GLY A 242 -27.89 7.01 20.52
CA GLY A 242 -27.91 6.91 19.07
C GLY A 242 -28.06 8.27 18.39
N MET A 243 -27.70 8.35 17.11
CA MET A 243 -27.92 9.54 16.28
C MET A 243 -29.25 9.42 15.51
N ASN A 244 -30.34 9.24 16.24
CA ASN A 244 -31.66 8.96 15.66
C ASN A 244 -32.69 10.07 15.93
N PRO A 245 -33.79 10.11 15.16
CA PRO A 245 -34.84 11.13 15.32
C PRO A 245 -35.57 11.09 16.67
N THR A 246 -35.54 9.97 17.37
CA THR A 246 -36.32 9.73 18.59
C THR A 246 -35.53 9.99 19.87
N GLY A 247 -34.20 10.13 19.80
CA GLY A 247 -33.32 10.27 20.96
C GLY A 247 -33.19 8.94 21.73
N GLU A 248 -33.26 7.80 21.04
CA GLU A 248 -33.11 6.48 21.63
C GLU A 248 -31.65 6.11 21.85
N SER A 249 -31.37 5.46 22.98
CA SER A 249 -30.08 4.86 23.33
C SER A 249 -30.10 3.34 23.16
N TYR A 250 -28.91 2.80 22.87
CA TYR A 250 -28.69 1.38 22.58
C TYR A 250 -27.46 0.88 23.31
N CYS A 251 -27.47 -0.41 23.66
CA CYS A 251 -26.33 -1.08 24.25
C CYS A 251 -25.22 -1.25 23.22
N ASN A 252 -23.99 -0.99 23.64
CA ASN A 252 -22.80 -1.30 22.85
C ASN A 252 -22.65 -2.81 22.65
N SER A 253 -22.03 -3.19 21.55
CA SER A 253 -21.78 -4.58 21.19
C SER A 253 -20.66 -5.20 22.03
N TRP A 254 -20.86 -6.44 22.44
CA TRP A 254 -19.84 -7.30 23.03
C TRP A 254 -19.03 -8.04 21.96
N SER A 255 -17.89 -8.62 22.32
CA SER A 255 -17.01 -9.38 21.39
C SER A 255 -17.72 -10.53 20.67
N GLY A 256 -18.74 -11.12 21.28
CA GLY A 256 -19.56 -12.20 20.74
C GLY A 256 -20.83 -11.76 20.02
N ASP A 257 -21.08 -10.45 19.90
CA ASP A 257 -22.16 -9.93 19.04
C ASP A 257 -21.71 -9.86 17.57
N GLU A 258 -22.65 -9.97 16.64
CA GLU A 258 -22.41 -10.17 15.20
C GLU A 258 -21.37 -9.22 14.57
N PRO A 259 -21.40 -7.88 14.79
CA PRO A 259 -20.41 -6.99 14.18
C PRO A 259 -18.97 -7.30 14.61
N ASN A 260 -18.75 -7.67 15.88
CA ASN A 260 -17.42 -8.05 16.38
C ASN A 260 -16.98 -9.39 15.83
N GLN A 261 -17.89 -10.37 15.74
CA GLN A 261 -17.57 -11.69 15.16
C GLN A 261 -17.14 -11.58 13.70
N ILE A 262 -17.85 -10.76 12.90
CA ILE A 262 -17.48 -10.52 11.48
C ILE A 262 -16.08 -9.89 11.39
N VAL A 263 -15.80 -8.87 12.22
CA VAL A 263 -14.49 -8.21 12.25
C VAL A 263 -13.39 -9.20 12.65
N GLN A 264 -13.64 -10.02 13.67
CA GLN A 264 -12.71 -11.04 14.13
C GLN A 264 -12.44 -12.11 13.07
N ASP A 265 -13.47 -12.61 12.40
CA ASP A 265 -13.33 -13.62 11.34
C ASP A 265 -12.47 -13.09 10.18
N ILE A 266 -12.65 -11.83 9.81
CA ILE A 266 -11.83 -11.19 8.78
C ILE A 266 -10.41 -11.00 9.29
N TRP A 267 -10.19 -10.62 10.55
CA TRP A 267 -8.85 -10.54 11.11
C TRP A 267 -8.14 -11.90 11.16
N ILE A 268 -8.86 -12.99 11.47
CA ILE A 268 -8.32 -14.34 11.42
C ILE A 268 -7.96 -14.74 9.99
N GLN A 269 -8.80 -14.43 9.00
CA GLN A 269 -8.47 -14.65 7.59
C GLN A 269 -7.25 -13.84 7.15
N HIS A 270 -7.14 -12.60 7.63
CA HIS A 270 -6.05 -11.68 7.32
C HIS A 270 -4.70 -12.20 7.79
N VAL A 271 -4.59 -12.53 9.09
CA VAL A 271 -3.33 -12.99 9.69
C VAL A 271 -2.90 -14.36 9.17
N ASN A 272 -3.83 -15.17 8.65
CA ASN A 272 -3.54 -16.47 8.05
C ASN A 272 -3.33 -16.41 6.53
N SER A 273 -3.51 -15.25 5.89
CA SER A 273 -3.26 -15.07 4.46
C SER A 273 -1.76 -15.07 4.19
N VAL A 274 -1.32 -15.80 3.15
CA VAL A 274 0.09 -15.74 2.70
C VAL A 274 0.47 -14.34 2.21
N GLY A 275 -0.51 -13.56 1.76
CA GLY A 275 -0.34 -12.16 1.36
C GLY A 275 0.14 -11.23 2.48
N ILE A 276 -0.02 -11.61 3.75
CA ILE A 276 0.44 -10.79 4.89
C ILE A 276 1.97 -10.61 4.93
N ALA A 277 2.71 -11.49 4.25
CA ALA A 277 4.16 -11.36 4.08
C ALA A 277 4.58 -10.14 3.25
N ASN A 278 3.66 -9.55 2.47
CA ASN A 278 3.92 -8.33 1.70
C ASN A 278 3.77 -7.05 2.54
N CYS A 279 3.28 -7.15 3.76
CA CYS A 279 2.93 -5.98 4.55
C CYS A 279 4.09 -5.46 5.38
N HIS A 280 4.17 -4.13 5.49
CA HIS A 280 5.09 -3.52 6.42
C HIS A 280 4.74 -3.87 7.88
N THR A 281 5.76 -4.11 8.70
CA THR A 281 5.67 -4.52 10.11
C THR A 281 4.64 -3.71 10.89
N MET A 282 4.72 -2.38 10.84
CA MET A 282 3.80 -1.46 11.54
C MET A 282 2.43 -1.28 10.88
N ARG A 283 2.30 -1.62 9.59
CA ARG A 283 1.07 -1.43 8.81
C ARG A 283 0.31 -2.75 8.60
N ARG A 284 0.67 -3.84 9.31
CA ARG A 284 0.03 -5.15 9.13
C ARG A 284 -1.49 -5.11 9.34
N PHE A 285 -2.01 -4.36 10.31
CA PHE A 285 -3.45 -4.19 10.52
C PHE A 285 -4.03 -2.93 9.84
N SER A 286 -3.33 -2.35 8.87
CA SER A 286 -3.82 -1.19 8.13
C SER A 286 -4.67 -1.61 6.93
N GLN A 287 -5.50 -0.69 6.42
CA GLN A 287 -6.22 -0.88 5.17
C GLN A 287 -5.29 -1.20 3.98
N SER A 288 -4.10 -0.58 3.94
CA SER A 288 -3.07 -0.86 2.93
C SER A 288 -2.69 -2.35 2.91
N CYS A 289 -2.44 -2.95 4.08
CA CYS A 289 -2.14 -4.37 4.17
C CYS A 289 -3.37 -5.25 3.89
N LEU A 290 -4.57 -4.84 4.33
CA LEU A 290 -5.79 -5.58 4.02
C LEU A 290 -6.03 -5.71 2.50
N TYR A 291 -5.60 -4.75 1.66
CA TYR A 291 -5.68 -4.89 0.19
C TYR A 291 -4.87 -6.07 -0.37
N HIS A 292 -3.84 -6.54 0.34
CA HIS A 292 -3.08 -7.73 -0.05
C HIS A 292 -3.77 -9.04 0.34
N THR A 293 -4.64 -9.00 1.35
CA THR A 293 -5.21 -10.22 1.97
C THR A 293 -6.71 -10.38 1.75
N MET A 294 -7.42 -9.30 1.41
CA MET A 294 -8.88 -9.25 1.34
C MET A 294 -9.39 -8.77 -0.02
N THR A 295 -10.52 -9.35 -0.41
CA THR A 295 -11.28 -8.90 -1.58
C THR A 295 -12.07 -7.62 -1.28
N PRO A 296 -12.46 -6.84 -2.29
CA PRO A 296 -13.26 -5.62 -2.08
C PRO A 296 -14.58 -5.84 -1.30
N PRO A 297 -15.35 -6.94 -1.52
CA PRO A 297 -16.52 -7.23 -0.69
C PRO A 297 -16.17 -7.50 0.79
N GLN A 298 -15.07 -8.20 1.07
CA GLN A 298 -14.61 -8.44 2.44
C GLN A 298 -14.19 -7.13 3.12
N LEU A 299 -13.49 -6.24 2.40
CA LEU A 299 -13.09 -4.93 2.91
C LEU A 299 -14.30 -4.05 3.23
N ALA A 300 -15.30 -4.00 2.35
CA ALA A 300 -16.53 -3.25 2.61
C ALA A 300 -17.28 -3.80 3.83
N ASN A 301 -17.39 -5.12 3.93
CA ASN A 301 -18.00 -5.77 5.08
C ASN A 301 -17.22 -5.50 6.38
N PHE A 302 -15.88 -5.54 6.32
CA PHE A 302 -14.99 -5.23 7.42
C PHE A 302 -15.18 -3.79 7.90
N THR A 303 -15.02 -2.80 7.03
CA THR A 303 -15.11 -1.38 7.38
C THR A 303 -16.47 -1.04 8.00
N GLN A 304 -17.57 -1.56 7.44
CA GLN A 304 -18.89 -1.33 8.02
C GLN A 304 -19.03 -1.96 9.42
N ASN A 305 -18.58 -3.20 9.61
CA ASN A 305 -18.72 -3.89 10.91
C ASN A 305 -17.71 -3.40 11.95
N GLU A 306 -16.55 -2.91 11.54
CA GLU A 306 -15.58 -2.24 12.42
C GLU A 306 -16.17 -0.95 12.99
N LEU A 307 -16.79 -0.12 12.15
CA LEU A 307 -17.51 1.07 12.61
C LEU A 307 -18.68 0.73 13.52
N LYS A 308 -19.50 -0.26 13.15
CA LYS A 308 -20.63 -0.73 13.96
C LYS A 308 -20.21 -1.31 15.31
N SER A 309 -19.12 -2.07 15.36
CA SER A 309 -18.63 -2.67 16.61
C SER A 309 -17.96 -1.64 17.53
N ALA A 310 -17.55 -0.48 16.99
CA ALA A 310 -17.07 0.64 17.78
C ALA A 310 -18.20 1.46 18.39
N ASP A 311 -19.29 1.65 17.66
CA ASP A 311 -20.43 2.46 18.11
C ASP A 311 -21.72 2.03 17.41
N ILE A 312 -22.33 0.95 17.90
CA ILE A 312 -23.54 0.39 17.28
C ILE A 312 -24.73 1.35 17.42
N ALA A 313 -24.79 2.10 18.53
CA ALA A 313 -25.86 3.03 18.85
C ALA A 313 -25.95 4.15 17.81
N ARG A 314 -24.79 4.70 17.41
CA ARG A 314 -24.68 5.75 16.40
C ARG A 314 -25.40 5.46 15.09
N TYR A 315 -25.41 4.21 14.63
CA TYR A 315 -25.97 3.82 13.34
C TYR A 315 -27.41 3.26 13.42
N GLN A 316 -28.03 3.23 14.60
CA GLN A 316 -29.41 2.77 14.72
C GLN A 316 -30.40 3.83 14.25
N ASN A 317 -31.34 3.44 13.38
CA ASN A 317 -32.50 4.24 12.97
C ASN A 317 -32.16 5.68 12.54
N ASN A 318 -31.01 5.88 11.87
CA ASN A 318 -30.62 7.18 11.34
C ASN A 318 -31.59 7.62 10.24
N ASP A 319 -31.98 8.90 10.26
CA ASP A 319 -32.61 9.51 9.10
C ASP A 319 -31.60 9.78 7.98
N VAL A 320 -32.09 10.17 6.81
CA VAL A 320 -31.24 10.40 5.62
C VAL A 320 -30.22 11.53 5.84
N CYS A 321 -30.51 12.54 6.66
CA CYS A 321 -29.60 13.65 6.92
C CYS A 321 -28.44 13.19 7.79
N THR A 322 -28.71 12.44 8.86
CA THR A 322 -27.68 11.82 9.70
C THR A 322 -26.78 10.91 8.86
N GLN A 323 -27.37 10.08 7.99
CA GLN A 323 -26.62 9.18 7.11
C GLN A 323 -25.64 9.93 6.21
N VAL A 324 -26.05 11.07 5.65
CA VAL A 324 -25.24 11.82 4.68
C VAL A 324 -24.27 12.80 5.33
N ILE A 325 -24.64 13.41 6.45
CA ILE A 325 -23.85 14.47 7.12
C ILE A 325 -22.86 13.88 8.14
N PHE A 326 -23.31 12.98 9.00
CA PHE A 326 -22.48 12.45 10.11
C PHE A 326 -21.89 11.09 9.82
N ASN A 327 -22.64 10.23 9.12
CA ASN A 327 -22.35 8.80 9.02
C ASN A 327 -22.06 8.38 7.57
N ARG A 328 -21.59 9.33 6.75
CA ARG A 328 -21.27 9.11 5.34
C ARG A 328 -20.28 7.97 5.15
N ASP A 329 -19.26 7.92 6.01
CA ASP A 329 -18.18 6.94 5.98
C ASP A 329 -18.64 5.53 6.39
N TYR A 330 -19.88 5.37 6.86
CA TYR A 330 -20.54 4.09 7.10
C TYR A 330 -21.50 3.74 5.96
N TYR A 331 -22.43 4.65 5.61
CA TYR A 331 -23.51 4.38 4.64
C TYR A 331 -23.07 4.41 3.17
N ARG A 332 -21.93 5.03 2.84
CA ARG A 332 -21.38 5.03 1.46
C ARG A 332 -20.39 3.90 1.19
N VAL A 333 -20.04 3.10 2.19
CA VAL A 333 -19.06 2.02 2.02
C VAL A 333 -19.67 0.95 1.13
N THR A 334 -19.08 0.74 -0.03
CA THR A 334 -19.47 -0.32 -0.98
C THR A 334 -18.25 -1.10 -1.41
N PRO A 335 -18.39 -2.31 -1.96
CA PRO A 335 -17.25 -3.04 -2.54
C PRO A 335 -16.49 -2.20 -3.58
N GLN A 336 -17.20 -1.36 -4.34
CA GLN A 336 -16.62 -0.48 -5.36
C GLN A 336 -15.63 0.55 -4.76
N SER A 337 -15.84 0.98 -3.52
CA SER A 337 -14.93 1.90 -2.80
C SER A 337 -13.52 1.30 -2.60
N PHE A 338 -13.39 -0.03 -2.67
CA PHE A 338 -12.13 -0.77 -2.50
C PHE A 338 -11.64 -1.43 -3.79
N MET A 339 -12.36 -1.25 -4.90
CA MET A 339 -11.89 -1.69 -6.22
C MET A 339 -10.83 -0.73 -6.75
N CYS A 340 -9.91 -1.26 -7.56
CA CYS A 340 -8.98 -0.38 -8.28
C CYS A 340 -9.75 0.57 -9.18
N LYS A 341 -9.24 1.79 -9.28
CA LYS A 341 -9.74 2.77 -10.23
C LYS A 341 -9.46 2.27 -11.64
N ALA A 342 -10.42 2.44 -12.54
CA ALA A 342 -10.21 2.19 -13.97
C ALA A 342 -9.50 3.39 -14.62
N TYR A 343 -8.73 3.15 -15.67
CA TYR A 343 -7.99 4.16 -16.43
C TYR A 343 -8.22 3.93 -17.91
N GLY A 344 -8.82 4.90 -18.59
CA GLY A 344 -9.05 4.73 -20.02
C GLY A 344 -9.43 6.00 -20.73
N CYS A 345 -9.43 5.92 -22.05
CA CYS A 345 -9.64 7.11 -22.87
C CYS A 345 -11.09 7.57 -22.77
N ASP A 346 -11.29 8.88 -22.86
CA ASP A 346 -12.62 9.48 -22.94
C ASP A 346 -12.67 10.54 -24.03
N THR A 347 -13.50 10.25 -25.03
CA THR A 347 -13.76 11.09 -26.20
C THR A 347 -15.16 11.73 -26.16
N LYS A 348 -15.97 11.43 -25.14
CA LYS A 348 -17.41 11.71 -25.15
C LYS A 348 -17.83 12.88 -24.26
N ASN A 349 -17.07 13.21 -23.22
CA ASN A 349 -17.45 14.28 -22.29
C ASN A 349 -16.95 15.67 -22.75
N PRO A 350 -17.73 16.75 -22.56
CA PRO A 350 -17.22 18.11 -22.68
C PRO A 350 -16.26 18.37 -21.50
N TRP A 351 -14.96 18.24 -21.76
CA TRP A 351 -13.92 18.54 -20.78
C TRP A 351 -13.84 20.05 -20.53
N ALA A 352 -13.60 20.47 -19.29
CA ALA A 352 -13.15 21.84 -19.04
C ALA A 352 -11.86 22.11 -19.84
N THR A 353 -11.66 23.37 -20.26
CA THR A 353 -10.53 23.77 -21.10
C THR A 353 -9.21 23.28 -20.50
N GLU A 354 -8.34 22.70 -21.33
CA GLU A 354 -7.02 22.16 -20.95
C GLU A 354 -7.03 21.00 -19.94
N THR A 355 -8.17 20.41 -19.56
CA THR A 355 -8.18 19.24 -18.68
C THR A 355 -7.75 17.96 -19.42
N CYS A 356 -6.87 17.17 -18.80
CA CYS A 356 -6.29 15.95 -19.37
C CYS A 356 -6.55 14.68 -18.55
N VAL A 357 -6.81 14.80 -17.25
CA VAL A 357 -7.37 13.71 -16.44
C VAL A 357 -8.51 14.24 -15.59
N THR A 358 -9.61 13.49 -15.56
CA THR A 358 -10.73 13.74 -14.65
C THR A 358 -11.23 12.41 -14.08
N TYR A 359 -11.68 12.43 -12.83
CA TYR A 359 -12.25 11.26 -12.18
C TYR A 359 -13.77 11.26 -12.30
N GLN A 360 -14.32 10.11 -12.67
CA GLN A 360 -15.74 9.86 -12.82
C GLN A 360 -16.19 8.92 -11.71
N GLU A 361 -16.71 9.49 -10.62
CA GLU A 361 -17.14 8.76 -9.41
C GLU A 361 -18.13 7.63 -9.74
N GLY A 362 -19.13 7.91 -10.58
CA GLY A 362 -20.18 6.95 -10.93
C GLY A 362 -19.67 5.69 -11.65
N SER A 363 -18.52 5.76 -12.32
CA SER A 363 -17.88 4.61 -12.99
C SER A 363 -16.55 4.20 -12.36
N ASN A 364 -16.16 4.80 -11.22
CA ASN A 364 -14.86 4.58 -10.57
C ASN A 364 -13.67 4.65 -11.55
N LYS A 365 -13.70 5.63 -12.49
CA LYS A 365 -12.78 5.69 -13.64
C LYS A 365 -12.09 7.04 -13.74
N PHE A 366 -10.78 7.03 -13.94
CA PHE A 366 -10.04 8.16 -14.48
C PHE A 366 -10.19 8.17 -16.01
N ALA A 367 -10.94 9.15 -16.50
CA ALA A 367 -10.98 9.50 -17.91
C ALA A 367 -9.71 10.26 -18.26
N ILE A 368 -9.07 9.89 -19.37
CA ILE A 368 -7.78 10.42 -19.79
C ILE A 368 -7.88 10.94 -21.22
N LYS A 369 -7.28 12.10 -21.46
CA LYS A 369 -7.15 12.74 -22.75
C LYS A 369 -5.73 13.26 -22.94
N GLU A 370 -5.19 13.03 -24.13
CA GLU A 370 -3.88 13.56 -24.49
C GLU A 370 -3.88 15.09 -24.57
N CYS A 371 -2.78 15.67 -24.13
CA CYS A 371 -2.56 17.10 -24.23
C CYS A 371 -2.14 17.50 -25.64
N ALA A 372 -2.75 18.56 -26.17
CA ALA A 372 -2.35 19.16 -27.43
C ALA A 372 -0.98 19.84 -27.32
N ASN A 373 -0.33 20.08 -28.47
CA ASN A 373 0.90 20.88 -28.57
C ASN A 373 2.09 20.41 -27.70
N LYS A 374 2.17 19.11 -27.39
CA LYS A 374 3.21 18.51 -26.53
C LYS A 374 3.23 19.06 -25.09
N LEU A 375 2.10 19.61 -24.62
CA LEU A 375 1.93 19.93 -23.21
C LEU A 375 1.91 18.64 -22.39
N TYR A 376 2.30 18.75 -21.12
CA TYR A 376 2.38 17.63 -20.18
C TYR A 376 1.13 17.60 -19.31
N CYS A 377 0.65 16.40 -18.98
CA CYS A 377 -0.43 16.20 -18.03
C CYS A 377 0.16 15.78 -16.67
N ASN A 378 0.01 16.61 -15.64
CA ASN A 378 0.51 16.27 -14.30
C ASN A 378 -0.42 15.29 -13.58
N THR A 379 -0.28 14.00 -13.88
CA THR A 379 -1.15 12.97 -13.31
C THR A 379 -0.88 12.67 -11.83
N GLN A 380 0.24 13.14 -11.26
CA GLN A 380 0.60 12.85 -9.87
C GLN A 380 -0.35 13.50 -8.86
N GLU A 381 -0.86 14.70 -9.16
CA GLU A 381 -1.81 15.42 -8.31
C GLU A 381 -3.17 14.71 -8.26
N THR A 382 -3.63 14.22 -9.42
CA THR A 382 -4.95 13.58 -9.56
C THR A 382 -4.99 12.15 -9.03
N PHE A 383 -3.89 11.40 -9.09
CA PHE A 383 -3.87 10.04 -8.52
C PHE A 383 -3.69 10.04 -7.00
N GLY A 384 -3.13 11.11 -6.43
CA GLY A 384 -3.15 11.35 -4.98
C GLY A 384 -4.53 11.80 -4.49
N HIS A 385 -5.34 12.44 -5.34
CA HIS A 385 -6.64 12.98 -4.98
C HIS A 385 -7.67 12.79 -6.09
N GLU A 386 -8.55 11.80 -5.92
CA GLU A 386 -9.60 11.42 -6.89
C GLU A 386 -10.60 12.55 -7.23
N TRP A 387 -10.49 13.72 -6.62
CA TRP A 387 -11.36 14.88 -6.85
C TRP A 387 -10.67 16.03 -7.59
N MET A 388 -9.37 15.92 -7.85
CA MET A 388 -8.60 16.94 -8.55
C MET A 388 -8.47 16.58 -10.03
N ASN A 389 -8.88 17.50 -10.91
CA ASN A 389 -8.62 17.38 -12.32
C ASN A 389 -7.15 17.72 -12.62
N SER A 390 -6.49 16.94 -13.48
CA SER A 390 -5.19 17.32 -14.04
C SER A 390 -5.42 18.20 -15.26
N THR A 391 -4.62 19.24 -15.41
CA THR A 391 -4.63 20.10 -16.60
C THR A 391 -3.32 19.99 -17.37
N CYS A 392 -3.40 20.25 -18.67
CA CYS A 392 -2.27 20.33 -19.58
C CYS A 392 -1.47 21.58 -19.26
N GLY A 393 -0.22 21.39 -18.85
CA GLY A 393 0.69 22.46 -18.53
C GLY A 393 2.06 22.26 -19.14
N PRO A 394 2.99 23.18 -18.89
CA PRO A 394 4.40 22.89 -19.12
C PRO A 394 4.81 21.66 -18.29
N ALA A 395 5.73 20.85 -18.83
CA ALA A 395 6.29 19.74 -18.07
C ALA A 395 6.91 20.26 -16.76
N PRO A 396 6.71 19.54 -15.63
CA PRO A 396 7.33 19.92 -14.37
C PRO A 396 8.84 20.00 -14.56
N THR A 397 9.46 20.95 -13.87
CA THR A 397 10.92 21.03 -13.81
C THR A 397 11.45 19.67 -13.33
N PRO A 398 12.42 19.07 -14.03
CA PRO A 398 13.03 17.82 -13.59
C PRO A 398 13.49 17.94 -12.15
N ALA A 399 13.36 16.84 -11.39
CA ALA A 399 13.94 16.77 -10.05
C ALA A 399 15.44 17.10 -10.11
N PRO A 400 15.99 17.77 -9.08
CA PRO A 400 17.42 18.05 -9.03
C PRO A 400 18.26 16.79 -9.19
N LEU A 401 19.34 16.92 -9.94
CA LEU A 401 20.26 15.85 -10.30
C LEU A 401 21.25 15.56 -9.18
N TYR A 402 21.50 14.29 -8.92
CA TYR A 402 22.46 13.78 -7.95
C TYR A 402 23.90 14.02 -8.40
N PRO A 403 24.86 14.02 -7.47
CA PRO A 403 26.29 14.06 -7.80
C PRO A 403 26.70 12.99 -8.83
N GLY A 404 27.51 13.39 -9.82
CA GLY A 404 27.97 12.57 -10.93
C GLY A 404 27.12 12.65 -12.20
N GLN A 405 25.84 13.05 -12.09
CA GLN A 405 24.95 13.20 -13.23
C GLN A 405 25.33 14.41 -14.10
N ILE A 406 25.01 14.34 -15.39
CA ILE A 406 25.31 15.38 -16.37
C ILE A 406 24.39 16.59 -16.14
N CYS A 407 24.97 17.78 -15.96
CA CYS A 407 24.26 19.04 -15.74
C CYS A 407 24.70 20.13 -16.72
N LYS A 408 23.86 21.15 -16.90
CA LYS A 408 24.17 22.34 -17.69
C LYS A 408 24.39 23.56 -16.80
N VAL A 409 23.60 23.69 -15.75
CA VAL A 409 23.67 24.81 -14.81
C VAL A 409 23.60 24.32 -13.36
N ASN A 410 24.06 25.16 -12.43
CA ASN A 410 24.11 24.86 -11.00
C ASN A 410 22.76 24.42 -10.41
N THR A 411 21.67 25.05 -10.84
CA THR A 411 20.31 24.75 -10.37
C THR A 411 19.78 23.40 -10.86
N ASP A 412 20.44 22.77 -11.83
CA ASP A 412 20.10 21.40 -12.23
C ASP A 412 20.49 20.41 -11.12
N CYS A 413 21.45 20.74 -10.25
CA CYS A 413 22.03 19.83 -9.28
C CYS A 413 21.41 19.99 -7.89
N LEU A 414 21.20 18.87 -7.19
CA LEU A 414 20.75 18.86 -5.79
C LEU A 414 21.68 19.66 -4.88
N SER A 415 22.98 19.58 -5.14
CA SER A 415 24.02 20.33 -4.41
C SER A 415 24.12 21.82 -4.79
N GLY A 416 23.41 22.26 -5.83
CA GLY A 416 23.55 23.58 -6.42
C GLY A 416 24.89 23.80 -7.15
N LYS A 417 25.65 22.74 -7.48
CA LYS A 417 27.00 22.84 -8.07
C LYS A 417 27.14 21.98 -9.33
N CYS A 418 27.24 22.61 -10.49
CA CYS A 418 27.53 22.00 -11.78
C CYS A 418 28.97 22.36 -12.21
N VAL A 419 29.88 21.39 -12.15
CA VAL A 419 31.32 21.61 -12.43
C VAL A 419 31.76 20.65 -13.52
N GLY A 420 32.32 21.17 -14.61
CA GLY A 420 32.75 20.34 -15.75
C GLY A 420 31.61 19.58 -16.42
N GLY A 421 30.39 20.14 -16.39
CA GLY A 421 29.18 19.51 -16.94
C GLY A 421 28.63 18.35 -16.09
N LYS A 422 29.08 18.20 -14.84
CA LYS A 422 28.58 17.19 -13.90
C LYS A 422 28.23 17.79 -12.53
N CYS A 423 27.19 17.25 -11.90
CA CYS A 423 26.82 17.64 -10.56
C CYS A 423 27.89 17.20 -9.57
N ARG A 424 28.28 18.12 -8.68
CA ARG A 424 29.33 17.90 -7.69
C ARG A 424 28.74 17.90 -6.29
N GLY A 425 28.92 16.81 -5.56
CA GLY A 425 28.59 16.66 -4.14
C GLY A 425 29.76 17.05 -3.24
N ALA A 426 29.62 16.72 -1.96
CA ALA A 426 30.63 16.81 -0.93
C ALA A 426 31.81 15.85 -1.23
N VAL A 427 33.04 16.33 -1.06
CA VAL A 427 34.25 15.51 -1.22
C VAL A 427 34.55 14.71 0.03
N GLN A 428 35.53 13.80 -0.04
CA GLN A 428 35.94 13.01 1.11
C GLN A 428 36.22 13.90 2.33
N THR A 429 35.77 13.48 3.52
CA THR A 429 35.83 14.20 4.82
C THR A 429 34.94 15.45 4.96
N GLU A 430 34.26 15.90 3.90
CA GLU A 430 33.25 16.95 4.06
C GLU A 430 31.99 16.37 4.75
N PRO A 431 31.27 17.20 5.53
CA PRO A 431 30.06 16.76 6.21
C PRO A 431 28.96 16.39 5.21
N CYS A 432 28.17 15.40 5.60
CA CYS A 432 26.99 14.95 4.86
C CYS A 432 25.87 14.63 5.86
N ASN A 433 24.63 14.67 5.40
CA ASN A 433 23.47 14.16 6.14
C ASN A 433 22.99 12.84 5.54
N ASP A 434 23.21 12.64 4.23
CA ASP A 434 22.76 11.47 3.49
C ASP A 434 23.78 11.09 2.40
N ASP A 435 23.68 9.88 1.88
CA ASP A 435 24.55 9.36 0.84
C ASP A 435 24.55 10.24 -0.42
N TYR A 436 23.41 10.85 -0.74
CA TYR A 436 23.25 11.72 -1.91
C TYR A 436 23.90 13.10 -1.81
N ASP A 437 24.41 13.46 -0.64
CA ASP A 437 25.25 14.65 -0.49
C ASP A 437 26.64 14.41 -1.08
N CYS A 438 27.12 13.16 -1.11
CA CYS A 438 28.50 12.81 -1.41
C CYS A 438 28.78 12.69 -2.93
N ASN A 439 30.03 12.92 -3.34
CA ASN A 439 30.45 12.65 -4.71
C ASN A 439 30.39 11.15 -5.04
N THR A 440 30.26 10.83 -6.33
CA THR A 440 30.38 9.46 -6.84
C THR A 440 31.63 8.75 -6.32
N GLY A 441 31.49 7.50 -5.88
CA GLY A 441 32.56 6.73 -5.25
C GLY A 441 32.68 6.95 -3.74
N LEU A 442 31.87 7.83 -3.16
CA LEU A 442 31.77 8.09 -1.73
C LEU A 442 30.35 7.78 -1.23
N TYR A 443 30.20 7.59 0.08
CA TYR A 443 28.91 7.47 0.78
C TYR A 443 29.00 8.17 2.14
N CYS A 444 27.87 8.43 2.78
CA CYS A 444 27.80 9.17 4.03
C CYS A 444 27.94 8.24 5.24
N TYR A 445 28.97 8.44 6.06
CA TYR A 445 29.26 7.57 7.19
C TYR A 445 29.63 8.34 8.45
N SER A 446 29.20 7.83 9.60
CA SER A 446 29.51 8.42 10.90
C SER A 446 30.89 7.99 11.39
N VAL A 447 31.83 8.94 11.45
CA VAL A 447 33.14 8.76 12.05
C VAL A 447 33.21 9.58 13.33
N ASN A 448 33.37 8.93 14.49
CA ASN A 448 33.37 9.58 15.80
C ASN A 448 32.12 10.46 16.04
N PHE A 449 30.94 9.96 15.67
CA PHE A 449 29.66 10.68 15.78
C PHE A 449 29.52 11.91 14.88
N VAL A 450 30.36 12.04 13.85
CA VAL A 450 30.26 13.07 12.81
C VAL A 450 30.06 12.40 11.46
N PHE A 451 28.96 12.72 10.79
CA PHE A 451 28.68 12.23 9.45
C PHE A 451 29.53 12.96 8.41
N GLN A 452 30.30 12.21 7.65
CA GLN A 452 31.18 12.72 6.60
C GLN A 452 31.26 11.76 5.43
N CYS A 453 31.55 12.28 4.24
CA CYS A 453 31.71 11.46 3.05
C CYS A 453 33.00 10.63 3.11
N VAL A 454 32.88 9.31 2.97
CA VAL A 454 34.00 8.35 2.98
C VAL A 454 33.99 7.48 1.71
N PRO A 455 35.14 6.91 1.29
CA PRO A 455 35.19 6.04 0.11
C PRO A 455 34.32 4.80 0.25
N GLN A 456 33.67 4.41 -0.85
CA GLN A 456 32.94 3.15 -0.93
C GLN A 456 33.86 1.94 -0.81
N ILE A 457 33.34 0.87 -0.20
CA ILE A 457 34.05 -0.36 0.12
C ILE A 457 34.15 -1.24 -1.14
N PRO A 458 35.36 -1.61 -1.58
CA PRO A 458 35.57 -2.47 -2.74
C PRO A 458 35.03 -3.89 -2.56
N VAL A 459 34.77 -4.57 -3.69
CA VAL A 459 34.40 -6.00 -3.69
C VAL A 459 35.45 -6.84 -2.95
N GLY A 460 34.99 -7.77 -2.12
CA GLY A 460 35.81 -8.67 -1.30
C GLY A 460 36.30 -8.06 0.02
N GLN A 461 36.00 -6.78 0.28
CA GLN A 461 36.32 -6.14 1.56
C GLN A 461 35.14 -6.20 2.53
N GLN A 462 35.48 -6.23 3.82
CA GLN A 462 34.54 -6.28 4.92
C GLN A 462 34.28 -4.86 5.47
N GLY A 463 33.15 -4.69 6.16
CA GLY A 463 32.80 -3.44 6.86
C GLY A 463 31.55 -2.75 6.34
N CYS A 464 30.82 -3.35 5.39
CA CYS A 464 29.55 -2.80 4.96
C CYS A 464 28.43 -3.20 5.94
N ALA A 465 27.49 -2.28 6.14
CA ALA A 465 26.18 -2.49 6.75
C ALA A 465 25.08 -2.46 5.68
N THR A 466 25.23 -1.63 4.64
CA THR A 466 24.24 -1.49 3.56
C THR A 466 24.87 -1.62 2.18
N ASP A 467 24.03 -1.85 1.17
CA ASP A 467 24.45 -1.84 -0.24
C ASP A 467 25.13 -0.52 -0.63
N TYR A 468 24.74 0.61 0.00
CA TYR A 468 25.26 1.93 -0.36
C TYR A 468 26.74 2.11 0.01
N ASP A 469 27.20 1.39 1.03
CA ASP A 469 28.57 1.40 1.53
C ASP A 469 29.53 0.77 0.50
N CYS A 470 29.07 -0.25 -0.23
CA CYS A 470 29.86 -0.97 -1.21
C CYS A 470 30.06 -0.15 -2.49
N VAL A 471 31.02 -0.46 -3.35
CA VAL A 471 31.10 0.14 -4.71
C VAL A 471 29.84 -0.15 -5.53
N THR A 472 29.47 0.73 -6.48
CA THR A 472 28.16 0.70 -7.20
C THR A 472 27.83 -0.62 -7.93
N ASN A 473 28.83 -1.46 -8.21
CA ASN A 473 28.64 -2.79 -8.81
C ASN A 473 28.50 -3.94 -7.79
N ALA A 474 28.40 -3.63 -6.51
CA ALA A 474 28.36 -4.60 -5.41
C ALA A 474 27.27 -4.24 -4.41
N GLY A 475 26.72 -5.26 -3.73
CA GLY A 475 25.86 -5.09 -2.57
C GLY A 475 26.53 -5.64 -1.32
N CYS A 476 25.95 -5.34 -0.16
CA CYS A 476 26.47 -5.81 1.11
C CYS A 476 25.94 -7.20 1.45
N ASN A 477 26.83 -8.18 1.49
CA ASN A 477 26.52 -9.50 2.00
C ASN A 477 26.65 -9.51 3.53
N ALA A 478 25.62 -9.00 4.21
CA ALA A 478 25.51 -8.96 5.68
C ALA A 478 25.09 -10.31 6.29
N THR A 479 25.82 -11.38 5.97
CA THR A 479 25.63 -12.75 6.51
C THR A 479 26.60 -13.09 7.64
N LYS A 480 27.23 -12.10 8.25
CA LYS A 480 28.13 -12.28 9.40
C LYS A 480 27.54 -11.52 10.61
N GLU A 481 27.94 -11.91 11.82
CA GLU A 481 27.43 -11.25 13.04
C GLU A 481 27.60 -9.73 12.99
N TYR A 482 26.58 -9.07 13.52
CA TYR A 482 26.25 -7.67 13.31
C TYR A 482 27.29 -6.67 13.88
N PRO A 483 27.68 -5.60 13.15
CA PRO A 483 27.61 -5.44 11.68
C PRO A 483 29.00 -5.36 11.04
N ILE A 484 29.44 -6.45 10.39
CA ILE A 484 30.49 -6.38 9.38
C ILE A 484 30.13 -7.33 8.23
N GLY A 485 29.39 -6.84 7.23
CA GLY A 485 29.16 -7.53 5.97
C GLY A 485 30.36 -7.46 5.03
N GLU A 486 30.34 -8.26 3.97
CA GLU A 486 31.34 -8.24 2.90
C GLU A 486 30.72 -7.72 1.60
N CYS A 487 31.41 -6.81 0.90
CA CYS A 487 30.92 -6.31 -0.37
C CYS A 487 31.10 -7.36 -1.47
N VAL A 488 29.98 -7.80 -2.07
CA VAL A 488 29.96 -8.83 -3.11
C VAL A 488 29.33 -8.27 -4.37
N ALA A 489 29.89 -8.59 -5.54
CA ALA A 489 29.38 -8.11 -6.81
C ALA A 489 27.91 -8.51 -7.03
N TYR A 490 27.12 -7.64 -7.64
CA TYR A 490 25.75 -7.99 -8.01
C TYR A 490 25.75 -9.11 -9.06
N PHE A 491 24.75 -9.98 -8.96
CA PHE A 491 24.51 -11.14 -9.81
C PHE A 491 25.71 -12.10 -9.91
N SER A 492 26.51 -12.22 -8.85
CA SER A 492 27.70 -13.10 -8.82
C SER A 492 27.58 -14.29 -7.88
N VAL A 493 26.71 -14.24 -6.87
CA VAL A 493 26.61 -15.30 -5.86
C VAL A 493 25.92 -16.53 -6.46
N PRO A 494 26.55 -17.72 -6.43
CA PRO A 494 25.98 -18.92 -7.03
C PRO A 494 24.84 -19.51 -6.20
N LEU A 495 24.05 -20.37 -6.83
CA LEU A 495 22.96 -21.10 -6.17
C LEU A 495 23.48 -21.91 -4.98
N GLY A 496 22.70 -21.96 -3.90
CA GLY A 496 23.03 -22.65 -2.65
C GLY A 496 23.95 -21.86 -1.72
N THR A 497 24.46 -20.70 -2.13
CA THR A 497 25.27 -19.84 -1.25
C THR A 497 24.40 -18.89 -0.44
N GLU A 498 24.82 -18.63 0.79
CA GLU A 498 24.13 -17.80 1.77
C GLU A 498 24.19 -16.31 1.41
N VAL A 499 23.05 -15.63 1.57
CA VAL A 499 22.87 -14.18 1.36
C VAL A 499 21.84 -13.61 2.35
N PRO A 500 21.82 -12.28 2.59
CA PRO A 500 20.74 -11.65 3.36
C PRO A 500 19.41 -11.89 2.65
N CYS A 501 18.43 -12.49 3.31
CA CYS A 501 17.16 -12.82 2.66
C CYS A 501 16.04 -12.80 3.69
N PRO A 502 15.66 -11.65 4.24
CA PRO A 502 14.64 -11.59 5.29
C PRO A 502 13.29 -12.15 4.84
N VAL A 503 12.96 -11.95 3.55
CA VAL A 503 11.79 -12.50 2.86
C VAL A 503 12.25 -13.15 1.55
N SER A 504 11.73 -14.34 1.25
CA SER A 504 11.99 -15.02 -0.03
C SER A 504 11.52 -14.15 -1.20
N GLY A 505 12.38 -13.97 -2.20
CA GLY A 505 12.07 -13.09 -3.33
C GLY A 505 13.31 -12.58 -4.04
N ASN A 506 13.24 -11.34 -4.51
CA ASN A 506 14.32 -10.71 -5.27
C ASN A 506 15.52 -10.43 -4.36
N ASN A 507 16.70 -10.90 -4.78
CA ASN A 507 17.99 -10.52 -4.19
C ASN A 507 19.03 -10.46 -5.31
N TYR A 508 19.52 -9.25 -5.59
CA TYR A 508 20.42 -8.99 -6.70
C TYR A 508 21.88 -9.38 -6.43
N LEU A 509 22.25 -9.88 -5.25
CA LEU A 509 23.55 -10.55 -5.05
C LEU A 509 23.58 -11.91 -5.76
N CYS A 510 22.45 -12.62 -5.76
CA CYS A 510 22.30 -13.93 -6.39
C CYS A 510 22.39 -13.82 -7.91
N ASN A 511 23.11 -14.75 -8.54
CA ASN A 511 23.21 -14.81 -10.01
C ASN A 511 21.85 -15.01 -10.70
N SER A 512 20.89 -15.63 -10.01
CA SER A 512 19.50 -15.79 -10.43
C SER A 512 18.64 -14.56 -10.17
N GLY A 513 19.13 -13.60 -9.38
CA GLY A 513 18.34 -12.49 -8.84
C GLY A 513 17.36 -12.91 -7.75
N THR A 514 17.47 -14.11 -7.18
CA THR A 514 16.50 -14.66 -6.22
C THR A 514 17.15 -15.35 -5.03
N CYS A 515 16.66 -15.05 -3.83
CA CYS A 515 16.98 -15.78 -2.61
C CYS A 515 15.72 -16.47 -2.03
N TYR A 516 15.93 -17.54 -1.26
CA TYR A 516 14.88 -18.22 -0.51
C TYR A 516 15.27 -18.36 0.96
N ASN A 517 14.29 -18.11 1.82
CA ASN A 517 14.36 -18.27 3.25
C ASN A 517 13.20 -19.16 3.72
N ASN A 518 13.51 -20.14 4.58
CA ASN A 518 12.52 -21.06 5.16
C ASN A 518 11.82 -20.51 6.41
N GLY A 519 12.01 -19.23 6.72
CA GLY A 519 11.44 -18.55 7.87
C GLY A 519 12.29 -18.57 9.14
N LYS A 520 13.41 -19.33 9.20
CA LYS A 520 14.14 -19.57 10.46
C LYS A 520 15.24 -18.57 10.82
N ASP A 521 15.88 -17.96 9.83
CA ASP A 521 17.06 -17.09 10.01
C ASP A 521 16.90 -15.79 9.20
N ASP A 522 17.71 -14.75 9.39
CA ASP A 522 17.75 -13.55 8.52
C ASP A 522 18.48 -13.81 7.19
N ARG A 523 19.26 -14.89 7.16
CA ARG A 523 19.92 -15.42 5.98
C ARG A 523 19.00 -16.37 5.21
N GLY A 524 19.17 -16.34 3.90
CA GLY A 524 18.64 -17.34 2.99
C GLY A 524 19.73 -17.82 2.07
N VAL A 525 19.36 -18.61 1.07
CA VAL A 525 20.28 -19.07 0.04
C VAL A 525 19.82 -18.60 -1.31
N CYS A 526 20.78 -18.35 -2.21
CA CYS A 526 20.48 -18.12 -3.62
C CYS A 526 19.84 -19.38 -4.23
N VAL A 527 18.75 -19.21 -4.97
CA VAL A 527 17.99 -20.33 -5.54
C VAL A 527 17.58 -20.05 -6.99
N PRO A 528 17.16 -21.07 -7.77
CA PRO A 528 16.55 -20.83 -9.07
C PRO A 528 15.40 -19.83 -8.95
N PRO A 529 15.20 -18.97 -9.96
CA PRO A 529 14.18 -17.94 -9.89
C PRO A 529 12.77 -18.58 -9.96
N PRO A 530 11.80 -18.10 -9.17
CA PRO A 530 10.44 -18.58 -9.23
C PRO A 530 9.75 -18.13 -10.52
N LYS A 531 8.74 -18.91 -10.92
CA LYS A 531 7.86 -18.58 -12.04
C LYS A 531 6.41 -18.64 -11.57
N SER A 532 5.59 -17.74 -12.09
CA SER A 532 4.14 -17.76 -11.89
C SER A 532 3.53 -19.01 -12.50
N ALA A 533 2.54 -19.60 -11.82
CA ALA A 533 1.75 -20.71 -12.39
C ALA A 533 0.97 -20.26 -13.65
N SER A 534 0.41 -19.06 -13.62
CA SER A 534 -0.25 -18.41 -14.76
C SER A 534 0.21 -16.96 -14.85
N PHE A 535 1.24 -16.71 -15.66
CA PHE A 535 1.79 -15.37 -15.85
C PHE A 535 0.79 -14.44 -16.56
N GLY A 536 0.58 -13.24 -16.01
CA GLY A 536 -0.33 -12.24 -16.58
C GLY A 536 -1.80 -12.43 -16.25
N ALA A 537 -2.16 -13.39 -15.38
CA ALA A 537 -3.53 -13.56 -14.93
C ALA A 537 -3.97 -12.42 -13.99
N PRO A 538 -5.24 -11.99 -14.05
CA PRO A 538 -5.81 -11.12 -13.03
C PRO A 538 -5.81 -11.78 -11.65
N CYS A 539 -5.75 -10.97 -10.61
CA CYS A 539 -5.78 -11.43 -9.22
C CYS A 539 -6.82 -10.64 -8.41
N ALA A 540 -7.33 -11.21 -7.32
CA ALA A 540 -8.15 -10.50 -6.35
C ALA A 540 -7.32 -10.08 -5.13
N THR A 541 -6.43 -10.97 -4.67
CA THR A 541 -5.54 -10.80 -3.52
C THR A 541 -4.15 -11.35 -3.83
N SER A 542 -3.15 -11.08 -2.98
CA SER A 542 -1.81 -11.65 -3.13
C SER A 542 -1.77 -13.17 -2.93
N ASN A 543 -2.83 -13.79 -2.39
CA ASN A 543 -2.94 -15.25 -2.32
C ASN A 543 -3.05 -15.89 -3.72
N ASP A 544 -3.51 -15.14 -4.73
CA ASP A 544 -3.61 -15.60 -6.11
C ASP A 544 -2.24 -15.52 -6.83
N CYS A 545 -1.28 -14.79 -6.24
CA CYS A 545 0.03 -14.50 -6.81
C CYS A 545 1.10 -15.43 -6.27
N MET A 546 0.93 -16.74 -6.49
CA MET A 546 1.89 -17.74 -6.06
C MET A 546 2.82 -18.16 -7.21
N GLY A 547 4.11 -18.29 -6.89
CA GLY A 547 5.13 -18.81 -7.79
C GLY A 547 5.91 -19.94 -7.14
N SER A 548 6.55 -20.76 -7.97
CA SER A 548 7.48 -21.77 -7.49
C SER A 548 8.74 -21.80 -8.34
N ASN A 549 9.85 -22.21 -7.73
CA ASN A 549 11.10 -22.41 -8.45
C ASN A 549 11.33 -23.89 -8.80
N ALA A 550 12.43 -24.16 -9.50
CA ALA A 550 12.80 -25.52 -9.92
C ALA A 550 13.05 -26.49 -8.74
N ASN A 551 13.25 -25.99 -7.51
CA ASN A 551 13.40 -26.79 -6.30
C ASN A 551 12.06 -27.09 -5.61
N GLY A 552 10.93 -26.64 -6.18
CA GLY A 552 9.60 -26.79 -5.57
C GLY A 552 9.34 -25.84 -4.40
N GLN A 553 10.18 -24.83 -4.19
CA GLN A 553 10.01 -23.84 -3.14
C GLN A 553 8.99 -22.77 -3.56
N SER A 554 8.08 -22.41 -2.65
CA SER A 554 7.00 -21.47 -2.90
C SER A 554 7.40 -20.02 -2.60
N PHE A 555 6.87 -19.11 -3.42
CA PHE A 555 7.06 -17.67 -3.32
C PHE A 555 5.72 -16.96 -3.40
N VAL A 556 5.59 -15.87 -2.66
CA VAL A 556 4.40 -15.01 -2.67
C VAL A 556 4.76 -13.74 -3.43
N GLY A 557 3.97 -13.44 -4.46
CA GLY A 557 4.02 -12.19 -5.21
C GLY A 557 3.00 -11.20 -4.70
N GLN A 558 2.93 -10.03 -5.34
CA GLN A 558 1.98 -8.98 -4.99
C GLN A 558 0.87 -8.88 -6.02
N CYS A 559 -0.38 -8.76 -5.56
CA CYS A 559 -1.51 -8.41 -6.40
C CYS A 559 -1.70 -6.88 -6.41
N GLN A 560 -1.43 -6.23 -7.55
CA GLN A 560 -1.40 -4.77 -7.66
C GLN A 560 -2.39 -4.26 -8.71
N CYS A 561 -2.95 -3.07 -8.48
CA CYS A 561 -3.81 -2.39 -9.45
C CYS A 561 -3.02 -2.03 -10.73
N GLY A 562 -3.59 -2.34 -11.90
CA GLY A 562 -3.05 -1.87 -13.17
C GLY A 562 -3.67 -0.54 -13.63
N TYR A 563 -3.02 0.11 -14.61
CA TYR A 563 -3.59 1.26 -15.32
C TYR A 563 -4.39 0.78 -16.53
N ASN A 564 -5.50 0.09 -16.30
CA ASN A 564 -6.33 -0.51 -17.36
C ASN A 564 -7.77 -0.01 -17.30
N PRO A 565 -8.53 -0.08 -18.41
CA PRO A 565 -9.89 0.47 -18.50
C PRO A 565 -10.92 -0.29 -17.66
N TYR A 566 -10.55 -1.43 -17.06
CA TYR A 566 -11.45 -2.31 -16.31
C TYR A 566 -11.24 -2.23 -14.79
N GLY A 567 -10.18 -1.58 -14.32
CA GLY A 567 -9.80 -1.58 -12.89
C GLY A 567 -9.34 -2.96 -12.40
N ASN A 568 -8.77 -3.79 -13.28
CA ASN A 568 -8.24 -5.11 -12.92
C ASN A 568 -6.92 -4.99 -12.15
N LYS A 569 -6.68 -5.94 -11.23
CA LYS A 569 -5.37 -6.17 -10.60
C LYS A 569 -4.66 -7.32 -11.29
N TYR A 570 -3.33 -7.29 -11.29
CA TYR A 570 -2.48 -8.36 -11.81
C TYR A 570 -1.35 -8.66 -10.84
N CYS A 571 -0.84 -9.90 -10.91
CA CYS A 571 0.33 -10.30 -10.13
C CYS A 571 1.60 -9.64 -10.67
N SER A 572 2.45 -9.15 -9.77
CA SER A 572 3.81 -8.73 -10.11
C SER A 572 4.61 -9.90 -10.69
N ALA A 573 5.51 -9.60 -11.63
CA ALA A 573 6.34 -10.61 -12.28
C ALA A 573 7.41 -11.17 -11.32
N PHE A 574 7.59 -12.49 -11.31
CA PHE A 574 8.76 -13.11 -10.67
C PHE A 574 9.99 -13.06 -11.57
N ALA A 575 11.18 -13.24 -10.99
CA ALA A 575 12.45 -13.25 -11.74
C ALA A 575 12.50 -14.33 -12.85
N GLY A 576 11.72 -15.40 -12.73
CA GLY A 576 11.62 -16.48 -13.74
C GLY A 576 10.48 -16.28 -14.74
N ASP A 577 9.65 -15.24 -14.57
CA ASP A 577 8.65 -14.85 -15.56
C ASP A 577 9.30 -14.07 -16.72
N PRO A 578 8.65 -13.95 -17.90
CA PRO A 578 9.26 -13.32 -19.06
C PRO A 578 9.86 -11.92 -18.81
N PRO A 579 9.21 -10.99 -18.06
CA PRO A 579 9.83 -9.70 -17.71
C PRO A 579 11.06 -9.86 -16.82
N GLY A 580 11.02 -10.75 -15.83
CA GLY A 580 12.13 -11.00 -14.91
C GLY A 580 13.35 -11.61 -15.60
N VAL A 581 13.12 -12.58 -16.48
CA VAL A 581 14.19 -13.19 -17.30
C VAL A 581 14.85 -12.14 -18.19
N GLN A 582 14.05 -11.28 -18.84
CA GLN A 582 14.59 -10.17 -19.63
C GLN A 582 15.39 -9.20 -18.77
N PHE A 583 14.87 -8.82 -17.60
CA PHE A 583 15.57 -7.96 -16.66
C PHE A 583 16.94 -8.55 -16.27
N VAL A 584 17.00 -9.77 -15.73
CA VAL A 584 18.25 -10.40 -15.30
C VAL A 584 19.24 -10.50 -16.47
N ASN A 585 18.79 -10.94 -17.65
CA ASN A 585 19.66 -11.11 -18.82
C ASN A 585 20.22 -9.78 -19.37
N LYS A 586 19.44 -8.69 -19.31
CA LYS A 586 19.87 -7.39 -19.83
C LYS A 586 20.66 -6.58 -18.80
N VAL A 587 20.32 -6.70 -17.53
CA VAL A 587 20.84 -5.85 -16.46
C VAL A 587 22.06 -6.46 -15.77
N SER A 588 22.12 -7.78 -15.55
CA SER A 588 23.29 -8.43 -14.93
C SER A 588 24.62 -8.11 -15.65
N PRO A 589 24.70 -8.11 -17.00
CA PRO A 589 25.94 -7.75 -17.69
C PRO A 589 26.42 -6.31 -17.44
N LEU A 590 25.49 -5.36 -17.17
CA LEU A 590 25.85 -3.96 -16.93
C LEU A 590 26.66 -3.77 -15.66
N TYR A 591 26.30 -4.49 -14.60
CA TYR A 591 27.01 -4.43 -13.32
C TYR A 591 28.40 -5.06 -13.37
N LYS A 592 28.76 -5.72 -14.48
CA LYS A 592 30.14 -6.20 -14.71
C LYS A 592 31.02 -5.16 -15.41
N LEU A 593 30.44 -4.08 -15.92
CA LEU A 593 31.17 -3.03 -16.61
C LEU A 593 31.74 -2.04 -15.59
N SER A 594 32.96 -1.57 -15.82
CA SER A 594 33.54 -0.48 -15.03
C SER A 594 32.71 0.81 -15.14
N ALA A 595 31.90 0.97 -16.19
CA ALA A 595 31.08 2.16 -16.40
C ALA A 595 30.04 2.41 -15.29
N ILE A 596 29.57 1.37 -14.61
CA ILE A 596 28.55 1.50 -13.56
C ILE A 596 29.06 2.25 -12.32
N THR A 597 30.37 2.30 -12.08
CA THR A 597 30.97 3.00 -10.93
C THR A 597 30.88 4.52 -11.05
N MET A 598 30.47 5.06 -12.21
CA MET A 598 30.17 6.48 -12.36
C MET A 598 28.77 6.86 -11.89
N CYS A 599 27.91 5.88 -11.61
CA CYS A 599 26.63 6.15 -11.01
C CYS A 599 26.78 6.45 -9.52
N HIS A 600 26.00 7.42 -9.06
CA HIS A 600 25.84 7.68 -7.65
C HIS A 600 25.33 6.44 -6.90
N THR A 601 25.79 6.25 -5.66
CA THR A 601 25.43 5.08 -4.83
C THR A 601 23.93 4.93 -4.63
N SER A 602 23.19 6.02 -4.49
CA SER A 602 21.73 6.02 -4.35
C SER A 602 20.97 5.81 -5.67
N LEU A 603 21.68 5.69 -6.81
CA LEU A 603 21.09 5.56 -8.15
C LEU A 603 21.39 4.21 -8.82
N ARG A 604 21.91 3.19 -8.11
CA ARG A 604 22.44 1.96 -8.74
C ARG A 604 21.45 1.25 -9.63
N PHE A 605 20.18 1.17 -9.23
CA PHE A 605 19.08 0.54 -9.98
C PHE A 605 18.10 1.58 -10.53
N ASN A 606 18.53 2.82 -10.68
CA ASN A 606 17.73 3.90 -11.24
C ASN A 606 17.96 3.99 -12.75
N THR A 607 16.90 4.34 -13.47
CA THR A 607 16.91 4.63 -14.90
C THR A 607 18.07 5.56 -15.27
N ASN A 608 18.24 6.70 -14.59
CA ASN A 608 19.26 7.69 -14.92
C ASN A 608 20.70 7.13 -14.91
N CYS A 609 20.99 6.18 -14.01
CA CYS A 609 22.27 5.49 -14.01
C CYS A 609 22.45 4.64 -15.26
N LEU A 610 21.42 3.89 -15.64
CA LEU A 610 21.44 3.05 -16.84
C LEU A 610 21.64 3.88 -18.12
N ASP A 611 21.08 5.09 -18.19
CA ASP A 611 21.29 6.02 -19.32
C ASP A 611 22.76 6.44 -19.44
N MET A 612 23.38 6.80 -18.31
CA MET A 612 24.79 7.19 -18.27
C MET A 612 25.68 6.03 -18.73
N VAL A 613 25.44 4.84 -18.20
CA VAL A 613 26.21 3.63 -18.59
C VAL A 613 26.02 3.30 -20.06
N ALA A 614 24.78 3.36 -20.56
CA ALA A 614 24.48 3.08 -21.96
C ALA A 614 25.18 4.07 -22.90
N SER A 615 25.11 5.37 -22.60
CA SER A 615 25.80 6.43 -23.35
C SER A 615 27.29 6.17 -23.47
N MET A 616 27.93 5.74 -22.37
CA MET A 616 29.38 5.49 -22.35
C MET A 616 29.83 4.20 -23.03
N THR A 617 28.94 3.22 -23.10
CA THR A 617 29.23 1.92 -23.70
C THR A 617 28.75 1.84 -25.16
N GLY A 618 28.13 2.91 -25.68
CA GLY A 618 27.49 2.91 -26.99
C GLY A 618 26.26 2.01 -27.07
N ALA A 619 25.71 1.60 -25.92
CA ALA A 619 24.54 0.74 -25.85
C ALA A 619 23.24 1.54 -25.93
N ASN A 620 22.16 0.89 -26.34
CA ASN A 620 20.84 1.52 -26.37
C ASN A 620 20.19 1.45 -24.98
N ALA A 621 20.09 2.59 -24.30
CA ALA A 621 19.54 2.69 -22.96
C ALA A 621 18.09 2.19 -22.84
N ASN A 622 17.29 2.36 -23.90
CA ASN A 622 15.90 1.92 -23.93
C ASN A 622 15.72 0.42 -23.68
N ILE A 623 16.70 -0.40 -24.05
CA ILE A 623 16.68 -1.85 -23.81
C ILE A 623 16.70 -2.14 -22.30
N TYR A 624 17.56 -1.46 -21.56
CA TYR A 624 17.71 -1.67 -20.12
C TYR A 624 16.55 -1.07 -19.33
N TYR A 625 16.11 0.13 -19.75
CA TYR A 625 14.97 0.83 -19.17
C TYR A 625 13.69 0.02 -19.27
N SER A 626 13.36 -0.42 -20.48
CA SER A 626 12.14 -1.19 -20.72
C SER A 626 12.17 -2.51 -19.96
N ALA A 627 13.32 -3.19 -19.88
CA ALA A 627 13.46 -4.41 -19.08
C ALA A 627 13.27 -4.18 -17.57
N LEU A 628 13.89 -3.13 -17.00
CA LEU A 628 13.71 -2.74 -15.59
C LEU A 628 12.25 -2.43 -15.29
N LEU A 629 11.66 -1.47 -16.03
CA LEU A 629 10.29 -1.01 -15.82
C LEU A 629 9.30 -2.17 -15.98
N ASN A 630 9.43 -2.98 -17.04
CA ASN A 630 8.51 -4.09 -17.27
C ASN A 630 8.56 -5.13 -16.15
N PHE A 631 9.74 -5.40 -15.57
CA PHE A 631 9.85 -6.32 -14.45
C PHE A 631 9.25 -5.74 -13.17
N THR A 632 9.54 -4.49 -12.87
CA THR A 632 9.16 -3.87 -11.58
C THR A 632 7.72 -3.39 -11.54
N ASN A 633 7.17 -3.00 -12.71
CA ASN A 633 5.88 -2.35 -12.84
C ASN A 633 4.95 -3.13 -13.79
N PHE A 634 5.16 -4.43 -13.99
CA PHE A 634 4.38 -5.25 -14.93
C PHE A 634 2.85 -5.00 -14.86
N PRO A 635 2.19 -5.01 -13.67
CA PRO A 635 0.75 -4.77 -13.58
C PRO A 635 0.31 -3.41 -14.14
N ALA A 636 1.17 -2.39 -14.05
CA ALA A 636 0.90 -1.05 -14.54
C ALA A 636 0.73 -0.98 -16.06
N TYR A 637 1.35 -1.90 -16.80
CA TYR A 637 1.36 -1.90 -18.27
C TYR A 637 0.36 -2.86 -18.91
N MET A 638 -0.30 -3.70 -18.09
CA MET A 638 -1.31 -4.63 -18.57
C MET A 638 -2.52 -3.88 -19.12
N GLU A 639 -2.93 -4.26 -20.34
CA GLU A 639 -4.15 -3.78 -20.99
C GLU A 639 -4.29 -2.24 -21.03
N ASN A 640 -3.18 -1.51 -21.16
CA ASN A 640 -3.22 -0.05 -21.30
C ASN A 640 -3.88 0.36 -22.62
N ASP A 641 -4.93 1.18 -22.52
CA ASP A 641 -5.47 2.00 -23.60
C ASP A 641 -4.39 2.96 -24.16
N GLU A 642 -4.54 3.41 -25.40
CA GLU A 642 -3.56 4.30 -26.07
C GLU A 642 -3.23 5.56 -25.25
N CYS A 643 -4.24 6.28 -24.77
CA CYS A 643 -4.04 7.47 -23.92
C CYS A 643 -3.33 7.15 -22.59
N VAL A 644 -3.53 5.95 -22.02
CA VAL A 644 -2.78 5.53 -20.84
C VAL A 644 -1.31 5.34 -21.20
N ARG A 645 -1.02 4.75 -22.36
CA ARG A 645 0.35 4.56 -22.85
C ARG A 645 1.07 5.88 -23.08
N THR A 646 0.37 6.89 -23.56
CA THR A 646 0.97 8.18 -23.96
C THR A 646 0.98 9.21 -22.85
N VAL A 647 0.04 9.17 -21.90
CA VAL A 647 -0.08 10.14 -20.81
C VAL A 647 0.51 9.60 -19.50
N ILE A 648 0.19 8.37 -19.11
CA ILE A 648 0.57 7.82 -17.79
C ILE A 648 1.89 7.03 -17.92
N ASN A 649 1.89 6.04 -18.80
CA ASN A 649 2.98 5.07 -18.93
C ASN A 649 3.93 5.40 -20.09
N GLN A 650 3.98 6.68 -20.50
CA GLN A 650 4.80 7.14 -21.63
C GLN A 650 6.25 6.71 -21.47
N ALA A 651 6.78 6.78 -20.24
CA ALA A 651 8.15 6.41 -19.94
C ALA A 651 8.48 4.96 -20.33
N PHE A 652 7.52 4.04 -20.27
CA PHE A 652 7.72 2.68 -20.71
C PHE A 652 7.47 2.51 -22.23
N TRP A 653 6.28 2.91 -22.69
CA TRP A 653 5.83 2.62 -24.05
C TRP A 653 6.62 3.36 -25.13
N SER A 654 7.10 4.58 -24.87
CA SER A 654 7.90 5.34 -25.85
C SER A 654 9.30 4.77 -26.07
N ARG A 655 9.73 3.80 -25.26
CA ARG A 655 11.06 3.18 -25.30
C ARG A 655 11.05 1.80 -25.95
N LEU A 656 9.88 1.21 -26.17
CA LEU A 656 9.76 -0.04 -26.91
C LEU A 656 10.03 0.21 -28.40
N PRO A 657 10.65 -0.75 -29.13
CA PRO A 657 10.70 -0.69 -30.57
C PRO A 657 9.27 -0.55 -31.13
N PRO A 658 9.05 0.26 -32.18
CA PRO A 658 7.75 0.27 -32.84
C PRO A 658 7.40 -1.17 -33.26
N GLY A 659 6.25 -1.66 -32.80
CA GLY A 659 5.76 -2.98 -33.20
C GLY A 659 5.55 -3.04 -34.72
N PRO A 660 5.42 -4.25 -35.31
CA PRO A 660 4.94 -4.34 -36.68
C PRO A 660 3.61 -3.61 -36.78
N SER A 661 3.53 -2.61 -37.67
CA SER A 661 2.29 -1.88 -37.94
C SER A 661 1.19 -2.90 -38.28
N PRO A 662 -0.05 -2.72 -37.77
CA PRO A 662 -1.18 -3.49 -38.25
C PRO A 662 -1.20 -3.42 -39.78
N PRO A 663 -1.47 -4.52 -40.50
CA PRO A 663 -1.68 -4.43 -41.94
C PRO A 663 -2.75 -3.36 -42.19
N PRO A 664 -2.55 -2.48 -43.18
CA PRO A 664 -3.52 -1.44 -43.48
C PRO A 664 -4.90 -2.08 -43.66
N PRO A 665 -5.96 -1.45 -43.14
CA PRO A 665 -7.32 -1.96 -43.36
C PRO A 665 -7.50 -2.17 -44.87
N PRO A 666 -8.19 -3.25 -45.30
CA PRO A 666 -8.46 -3.47 -46.70
C PRO A 666 -9.07 -2.17 -47.25
N GLY A 667 -8.39 -1.61 -48.25
CA GLY A 667 -8.85 -0.39 -48.90
C GLY A 667 -10.27 -0.60 -49.42
N PRO A 668 -11.08 0.46 -49.52
CA PRO A 668 -12.41 0.34 -50.10
C PRO A 668 -12.27 -0.31 -51.48
N ASP A 669 -12.94 -1.44 -51.66
CA ASP A 669 -13.14 -2.07 -52.96
C ASP A 669 -13.74 -1.02 -53.88
N ASN A 670 -12.91 -0.51 -54.79
CA ASN A 670 -13.40 0.20 -55.96
C ASN A 670 -13.94 -0.86 -56.92
N ASP A 671 -15.16 -1.30 -56.65
CA ASP A 671 -16.02 -1.86 -57.69
C ASP A 671 -16.27 -0.76 -58.72
N ASP A 672 -15.57 -0.83 -59.85
CA ASP A 672 -16.16 -0.42 -61.12
C ASP A 672 -15.53 -1.15 -62.32
N HIS A 673 -16.40 -1.86 -63.02
CA HIS A 673 -16.30 -2.41 -64.38
C HIS A 673 -15.44 -3.67 -64.62
N SER A 674 -16.11 -4.83 -64.68
CA SER A 674 -16.37 -5.45 -65.99
C SER A 674 -17.39 -6.60 -65.88
N SER A 675 -18.57 -6.37 -66.46
CA SER A 675 -19.59 -7.36 -66.72
C SER A 675 -19.14 -8.30 -67.85
N ALA A 676 -18.43 -9.39 -67.52
CA ALA A 676 -18.26 -10.54 -68.40
C ALA A 676 -17.63 -11.72 -67.66
N ALA A 677 -18.46 -12.60 -67.05
CA ALA A 677 -18.25 -14.06 -66.94
C ALA A 677 -19.17 -14.70 -65.88
N ILE A 678 -20.49 -14.51 -65.97
CA ILE A 678 -21.44 -15.49 -65.44
C ILE A 678 -21.71 -16.49 -66.56
N LEU A 679 -20.73 -17.34 -66.87
CA LEU A 679 -20.96 -18.55 -67.66
C LEU A 679 -19.70 -19.44 -67.69
N THR A 680 -19.36 -20.11 -66.58
CA THR A 680 -18.63 -21.41 -66.53
C THR A 680 -18.01 -21.64 -65.15
N MET A 681 -18.81 -22.04 -64.14
CA MET A 681 -18.32 -22.87 -63.01
C MET A 681 -19.45 -23.37 -62.09
N VAL A 682 -20.64 -23.67 -62.64
CA VAL A 682 -21.70 -24.41 -61.92
C VAL A 682 -22.04 -25.74 -62.64
N MET A 683 -21.18 -26.19 -63.54
CA MET A 683 -21.32 -27.48 -64.25
C MET A 683 -20.03 -28.31 -64.16
N SER A 684 -19.58 -28.63 -62.94
CA SER A 684 -18.48 -29.61 -62.75
C SER A 684 -18.56 -30.40 -61.44
N LEU A 685 -19.73 -30.46 -60.79
CA LEU A 685 -19.96 -31.24 -59.55
C LEU A 685 -21.04 -32.33 -59.71
N LEU A 686 -21.32 -32.74 -60.96
CA LEU A 686 -22.17 -33.88 -61.31
C LEU A 686 -21.53 -34.69 -62.45
N ALA A 687 -20.38 -35.31 -62.16
CA ALA A 687 -19.84 -36.48 -62.90
C ALA A 687 -18.55 -36.99 -62.23
N PHE A 688 -18.63 -37.36 -60.94
CA PHE A 688 -17.73 -38.35 -60.35
C PHE A 688 -18.59 -39.51 -59.86
N PHE A 689 -18.97 -40.37 -60.79
CA PHE A 689 -19.20 -41.79 -60.55
C PHE A 689 -18.61 -42.54 -61.73
N PHE A 690 -17.31 -42.81 -61.64
CA PHE A 690 -16.72 -44.13 -61.85
C PHE A 690 -15.59 -44.30 -60.83
#